data_AF-A0A453AA00-F1
#
_entry.id   AF-A0A453AA00-F1
#
_cell.length_a   1.000
_cell.length_b   1.000
_cell.length_c   1.000
_cell.angle_alpha   90.00
_cell.angle_beta   90.00
_cell.angle_gamma   90.00
#
_symmetry.space_group_name_H-M   'P 1'
#
loop_
_entity.id
_entity.type
_entity.pdbx_description
1 polymer ?
#
loop_
_entity_poly.entity_id
_entity_poly.type
_entity_poly.pdbx_seq_one_letter_code
_entity_poly.pdbx_strand_id
1 'polypeptide(L)'
;VYGAFRMYVKVLLMWDSKIQIDGGGKDVVLASMLEARNLVVLKHGSVISSNAALGVYGQGLLNLSGPGDGIKARQLFLSLFYNIEVGPGSVVQAPLDEDVRSSLDALSICESKTCPSELIAPPDDCHVNSSLSFTIQICRVEDITVGGIVKGSIIHIHRARTVTVTDGGAISASELGCKAGIGRGTFLKYGAGGGAGHGGQGGIGIYNGMTSEGGQRYGSAYLPCELGSGTGSPESGDDSAGGGLIVIGSMKWPLARLLIYGSVSSDGESNRDTIGNSSGSFKGGIGGGSGGTILFFLQGLLVEKNSSLSASGGKGGIHGGGGGGGGRIHFHWSNIATGDEFVQIASINGTVASSGGSGNDDGHFGEDGTITGKECPVGLYGTFCTECPVGTYKNVAGSNSSLCTPCSLNALPNRADFIYVRGGVTQPSCPYKCISAKYKMPNCYTPLEEVIYTFGGPWSFAVFLFFAIILLALILSAVRVKIGESEVTYRATSAIHNDAYASSPFLLSLAEVPGASRAEETQSHVHRMYFMGPNTFREPWHLPYSPPESIIGIVYEDAFNRFIDEINLVAAFEWWEGSVHSILAVLAYPCAWSWKQWRRRKKIHRLQEYVKSEYDHSCLRSCRSRALYKGLKVGSTPDLMVAYIDFFLGGDEKRLDVAATIQKRFPMCLIFGGEGSYMSPYHLHSDTLLSNLLGQYVSTAIWNRLVAGLNTQLRSVKQGSIRSTLGPVVSWIKSHGNPQLERHGVRVELGWFQATASGYYQLGIVVAVNENFYKSHHHHEHAPDFGDRSRYEKKGQLQ
;
A
#
# COMPACT_ATOMS: atom_id res chain seq x y z
N VAL A 1 58.01 10.80 0.96
CA VAL A 1 58.08 10.44 -0.47
C VAL A 1 58.22 11.73 -1.24
N TYR A 2 59.28 11.89 -2.04
CA TYR A 2 59.45 13.04 -2.93
C TYR A 2 59.03 12.64 -4.35
N GLY A 3 58.22 13.46 -5.02
CA GLY A 3 57.65 13.19 -6.33
C GLY A 3 56.30 12.45 -6.29
N ALA A 4 55.97 11.74 -7.37
CA ALA A 4 54.70 11.02 -7.50
C ALA A 4 54.69 9.74 -6.64
N PHE A 5 53.74 9.63 -5.70
CA PHE A 5 53.53 8.40 -4.94
C PHE A 5 52.54 7.50 -5.67
N ARG A 6 52.91 6.26 -6.00
CA ARG A 6 51.99 5.24 -6.52
C ARG A 6 52.12 3.97 -5.68
N MET A 7 51.03 3.55 -5.05
CA MET A 7 51.00 2.36 -4.21
C MET A 7 49.78 1.51 -4.53
N TYR A 8 50.01 0.21 -4.77
CA TYR A 8 48.97 -0.79 -5.00
C TYR A 8 49.09 -1.87 -3.92
N VAL A 9 48.08 -1.97 -3.06
CA VAL A 9 48.09 -2.88 -1.92
C VAL A 9 46.78 -3.64 -1.80
N LYS A 10 46.80 -4.83 -1.20
CA LYS A 10 45.58 -5.56 -0.88
C LYS A 10 44.91 -4.97 0.37
N VAL A 11 45.71 -4.72 1.40
CA VAL A 11 45.30 -4.17 2.69
C VAL A 11 46.36 -3.17 3.14
N LEU A 12 45.94 -1.98 3.56
CA LEU A 12 46.78 -0.98 4.22
C LEU A 12 46.33 -0.83 5.67
N LEU A 13 47.20 -1.20 6.62
CA LEU A 13 47.00 -0.96 8.04
C LEU A 13 48.10 -0.02 8.51
N MET A 14 47.73 1.17 8.97
CA MET A 14 48.64 2.14 9.56
C MET A 14 48.37 2.25 11.05
N TRP A 15 49.44 2.19 11.84
CA TRP A 15 49.40 2.31 13.29
C TRP A 15 50.49 3.27 13.73
N ASP A 16 50.13 4.40 14.35
CA ASP A 16 51.06 5.47 14.77
C ASP A 16 52.10 5.79 13.68
N SER A 17 51.62 5.91 12.43
CA SER A 17 52.46 5.98 11.24
C SER A 17 52.09 7.18 10.37
N LYS A 18 53.10 7.84 9.79
CA LYS A 18 52.91 9.00 8.89
C LYS A 18 53.45 8.72 7.50
N ILE A 19 52.61 8.87 6.48
CA ILE A 19 53.01 8.92 5.07
C ILE A 19 52.97 10.38 4.62
N GLN A 20 54.13 10.98 4.44
CA GLN A 20 54.25 12.34 3.92
C GLN A 20 54.72 12.32 2.47
N ILE A 21 53.92 12.90 1.58
CA ILE A 21 54.14 12.99 0.14
C ILE A 21 54.39 14.44 -0.21
N ASP A 22 55.54 14.69 -0.83
CA ASP A 22 55.96 15.98 -1.36
C ASP A 22 56.05 15.85 -2.88
N GLY A 23 54.96 16.22 -3.56
CA GLY A 23 54.78 16.11 -5.01
C GLY A 23 55.54 17.15 -5.84
N GLY A 24 56.33 18.03 -5.21
CA GLY A 24 57.14 19.05 -5.90
C GLY A 24 56.50 20.45 -5.97
N GLY A 25 57.22 21.39 -6.59
CA GLY A 25 56.85 22.81 -6.70
C GLY A 25 55.64 23.10 -7.60
N LYS A 26 55.19 24.36 -7.59
CA LYS A 26 53.91 24.86 -8.12
C LYS A 26 53.58 24.50 -9.59
N ASP A 27 54.58 24.14 -10.41
CA ASP A 27 54.41 23.99 -11.87
C ASP A 27 54.36 22.54 -12.37
N VAL A 28 54.58 21.54 -11.52
CA VAL A 28 54.49 20.11 -11.91
C VAL A 28 53.51 19.39 -11.00
N VAL A 29 52.23 19.32 -11.41
CA VAL A 29 51.19 18.59 -10.68
C VAL A 29 51.39 17.09 -10.87
N LEU A 30 52.25 16.48 -10.06
CA LEU A 30 52.36 15.02 -9.98
C LEU A 30 51.20 14.49 -9.14
N ALA A 31 50.22 13.86 -9.80
CA ALA A 31 49.13 13.16 -9.12
C ALA A 31 49.67 11.90 -8.43
N SER A 32 49.44 11.80 -7.12
CA SER A 32 49.74 10.62 -6.32
C SER A 32 48.51 9.71 -6.22
N MET A 33 48.72 8.40 -6.24
CA MET A 33 47.68 7.38 -6.26
C MET A 33 47.95 6.29 -5.22
N LEU A 34 46.97 6.03 -4.38
CA LEU A 34 46.92 4.93 -3.44
C LEU A 34 45.73 4.05 -3.81
N GLU A 35 45.98 2.82 -4.26
CA GLU A 35 44.93 1.84 -4.54
C GLU A 35 44.99 0.68 -3.55
N ALA A 36 43.88 0.43 -2.86
CA ALA A 36 43.71 -0.62 -1.87
C ALA A 36 42.55 -1.56 -2.24
N ARG A 37 42.83 -2.82 -2.57
CA ARG A 37 41.78 -3.74 -3.05
C ARG A 37 40.73 -4.11 -1.99
N ASN A 38 41.08 -4.15 -0.70
CA ASN A 38 40.17 -4.64 0.34
C ASN A 38 39.93 -3.63 1.47
N LEU A 39 40.98 -3.17 2.12
CA LEU A 39 40.82 -2.40 3.37
C LEU A 39 41.94 -1.37 3.53
N VAL A 40 41.57 -0.16 3.95
CA VAL A 40 42.47 0.88 4.45
C VAL A 40 42.03 1.25 5.85
N VAL A 41 42.89 1.02 6.85
CA VAL A 41 42.63 1.42 8.24
C VAL A 41 43.77 2.26 8.78
N LEU A 42 43.44 3.44 9.28
CA LEU A 42 44.34 4.30 10.04
C LEU A 42 43.95 4.21 11.52
N LYS A 43 44.94 3.97 12.38
CA LYS A 43 44.77 3.91 13.84
C LYS A 43 45.85 4.69 14.56
N HIS A 44 45.52 5.16 15.77
CA HIS A 44 46.47 5.76 16.73
C HIS A 44 47.23 6.96 16.15
N GLY A 45 46.54 7.94 15.56
CA GLY A 45 47.19 9.16 15.07
C GLY A 45 47.90 9.01 13.72
N SER A 46 47.51 8.01 12.93
CA SER A 46 48.12 7.73 11.63
C SER A 46 47.68 8.76 10.59
N VAL A 47 48.63 9.34 9.84
CA VAL A 47 48.32 10.42 8.89
C VAL A 47 48.92 10.16 7.51
N ILE A 48 48.11 10.33 6.46
CA ILE A 48 48.58 10.43 5.07
C ILE A 48 48.46 11.90 4.67
N SER A 49 49.57 12.56 4.37
CA SER A 49 49.62 13.99 4.01
C SER A 49 50.29 14.20 2.66
N SER A 50 49.67 14.96 1.75
CA SER A 50 50.20 15.28 0.42
C SER A 50 50.06 16.78 0.08
N ASN A 51 51.13 17.44 -0.34
CA ASN A 51 51.04 18.83 -0.85
C ASN A 51 50.54 18.92 -2.32
N ALA A 52 50.40 17.78 -3.00
CA ALA A 52 49.83 17.64 -4.34
C ALA A 52 48.50 16.88 -4.32
N ALA A 53 47.91 16.65 -5.50
CA ALA A 53 46.70 15.83 -5.65
C ALA A 53 46.95 14.38 -5.21
N LEU A 54 46.07 13.85 -4.35
CA LEU A 54 46.11 12.49 -3.84
C LEU A 54 44.79 11.79 -4.16
N GLY A 55 44.86 10.73 -4.97
CA GLY A 55 43.75 9.82 -5.20
C GLY A 55 43.89 8.58 -4.33
N VAL A 56 42.88 8.32 -3.50
CA VAL A 56 42.76 7.09 -2.72
C VAL A 56 41.58 6.29 -3.30
N TYR A 57 41.90 5.14 -3.86
CA TYR A 57 40.98 4.24 -4.53
C TYR A 57 40.93 2.92 -3.76
N GLY A 58 39.77 2.31 -3.61
CA GLY A 58 39.70 0.96 -3.07
C GLY A 58 38.34 0.33 -3.16
N GLN A 59 38.20 -1.00 -3.05
CA GLN A 59 36.93 -1.70 -3.31
C GLN A 59 36.21 -2.20 -2.05
N GLY A 60 36.73 -1.91 -0.85
CA GLY A 60 36.11 -2.33 0.41
C GLY A 60 35.93 -1.17 1.37
N LEU A 61 36.58 -1.21 2.53
CA LEU A 61 36.36 -0.24 3.61
C LEU A 61 37.56 0.71 3.77
N LEU A 62 37.27 2.00 3.85
CA LEU A 62 38.19 3.03 4.33
C LEU A 62 37.75 3.45 5.73
N ASN A 63 38.53 3.15 6.77
CA ASN A 63 38.19 3.44 8.15
C ASN A 63 39.31 4.25 8.83
N LEU A 64 38.97 5.46 9.26
CA LEU A 64 39.79 6.26 10.17
C LEU A 64 39.22 6.05 11.58
N SER A 65 39.95 5.33 12.43
CA SER A 65 39.33 4.71 13.62
C SER A 65 39.35 5.56 14.88
N GLY A 66 40.26 6.54 14.98
CA GLY A 66 40.46 7.28 16.22
C GLY A 66 41.00 8.71 16.06
N PRO A 67 41.15 9.42 17.20
CA PRO A 67 41.59 10.81 17.22
C PRO A 67 43.00 10.96 16.64
N GLY A 68 43.17 11.98 15.80
CA GLY A 68 44.44 12.26 15.13
C GLY A 68 44.68 11.47 13.84
N ASP A 69 43.86 10.45 13.55
CA ASP A 69 43.92 9.77 12.25
C ASP A 69 43.47 10.72 11.15
N GLY A 70 44.17 10.79 10.02
CA GLY A 70 43.73 11.68 8.96
C GLY A 70 44.34 11.49 7.59
N ILE A 71 43.59 11.91 6.58
CA ILE A 71 44.03 11.99 5.20
C ILE A 71 43.94 13.45 4.78
N LYS A 72 45.09 14.05 4.51
CA LYS A 72 45.22 15.47 4.19
C LYS A 72 45.88 15.63 2.83
N ALA A 73 45.29 16.41 1.94
CA ALA A 73 45.90 16.68 0.64
C ALA A 73 45.59 18.10 0.14
N ARG A 74 46.34 18.60 -0.85
CA ARG A 74 45.92 19.81 -1.58
C ARG A 74 44.61 19.57 -2.34
N GLN A 75 44.50 18.42 -3.00
CA GLN A 75 43.27 17.90 -3.60
C GLN A 75 43.16 16.43 -3.26
N LEU A 76 41.98 15.99 -2.82
CA LEU A 76 41.72 14.63 -2.37
C LEU A 76 40.60 14.00 -3.18
N PHE A 77 40.89 12.86 -3.78
CA PHE A 77 39.91 12.05 -4.52
C PHE A 77 39.73 10.73 -3.79
N LEU A 78 38.54 10.47 -3.26
CA LEU A 78 38.18 9.19 -2.63
C LEU A 78 37.19 8.47 -3.53
N SER A 79 37.51 7.26 -4.00
CA SER A 79 36.55 6.54 -4.84
C SER A 79 36.63 5.03 -4.80
N LEU A 80 35.56 4.41 -5.31
CA LEU A 80 35.34 2.96 -5.45
C LEU A 80 35.07 2.21 -4.14
N PHE A 81 35.13 2.87 -2.99
CA PHE A 81 34.95 2.23 -1.69
C PHE A 81 33.51 1.78 -1.49
N TYR A 82 33.30 0.63 -0.86
CA TYR A 82 31.97 0.24 -0.40
C TYR A 82 31.53 1.17 0.74
N ASN A 83 32.35 1.28 1.78
CA ASN A 83 32.10 2.13 2.95
C ASN A 83 33.29 3.07 3.22
N ILE A 84 32.98 4.32 3.56
CA ILE A 84 33.94 5.28 4.12
C ILE A 84 33.48 5.66 5.52
N GLU A 85 34.30 5.37 6.51
CA GLU A 85 34.06 5.67 7.92
C GLU A 85 35.12 6.64 8.43
N VAL A 86 34.71 7.87 8.71
CA VAL A 86 35.56 8.88 9.37
C VAL A 86 35.16 8.88 10.84
N GLY A 87 35.91 8.16 11.68
CA GLY A 87 35.62 8.00 13.10
C GLY A 87 35.79 9.30 13.91
N PRO A 88 35.29 9.32 15.15
CA PRO A 88 35.37 10.48 16.02
C PRO A 88 36.81 10.96 16.24
N GLY A 89 37.04 12.26 16.03
CA GLY A 89 38.37 12.88 16.15
C GLY A 89 39.31 12.62 14.96
N SER A 90 38.88 11.86 13.95
CA SER A 90 39.61 11.71 12.68
C SER A 90 39.30 12.86 11.72
N VAL A 91 40.22 13.15 10.79
CA VAL A 91 40.11 14.29 9.87
C VAL A 91 40.41 13.90 8.43
N VAL A 92 39.46 14.17 7.53
CA VAL A 92 39.67 14.19 6.08
C VAL A 92 39.70 15.64 5.64
N GLN A 93 40.83 16.12 5.12
CA GLN A 93 41.04 17.55 4.90
C GLN A 93 41.65 17.83 3.52
N ALA A 94 41.05 18.77 2.80
CA ALA A 94 41.70 19.42 1.67
C ALA A 94 41.12 20.83 1.47
N PRO A 95 41.95 21.89 1.41
CA PRO A 95 43.41 21.88 1.19
C PRO A 95 44.24 21.54 2.44
N LEU A 96 45.54 21.26 2.24
CA LEU A 96 46.49 20.85 3.28
C LEU A 96 46.77 21.96 4.30
N ASP A 97 46.92 23.21 3.83
CA ASP A 97 47.17 24.41 4.64
C ASP A 97 45.88 25.24 4.77
N GLU A 98 45.65 25.85 5.94
CA GLU A 98 44.49 26.73 6.18
C GLU A 98 44.62 28.07 5.46
N ASP A 99 45.86 28.48 5.15
CA ASP A 99 46.12 29.63 4.32
C ASP A 99 45.91 29.26 2.85
N VAL A 100 44.72 29.58 2.33
CA VAL A 100 44.44 29.68 0.89
C VAL A 100 45.25 30.85 0.29
N ARG A 101 46.57 30.83 0.46
CA ARG A 101 47.49 31.70 -0.26
C ARG A 101 47.87 30.97 -1.54
N SER A 102 47.35 31.47 -2.66
CA SER A 102 47.95 31.30 -3.99
C SER A 102 47.84 29.91 -4.65
N SER A 103 46.63 29.35 -4.78
CA SER A 103 46.37 28.55 -5.99
C SER A 103 45.64 29.43 -7.00
N LEU A 104 46.29 29.72 -8.13
CA LEU A 104 45.72 30.49 -9.24
C LEU A 104 44.38 29.90 -9.71
N ASP A 105 44.17 28.60 -9.47
CA ASP A 105 42.96 27.84 -9.83
C ASP A 105 41.75 28.13 -8.93
N ALA A 106 41.95 28.49 -7.65
CA ALA A 106 40.85 28.87 -6.75
C ALA A 106 40.38 30.32 -7.01
N LEU A 107 41.32 31.20 -7.39
CA LEU A 107 41.03 32.60 -7.73
C LEU A 107 40.13 32.73 -8.96
N SER A 108 40.30 31.87 -9.97
CA SER A 108 39.47 31.89 -11.18
C SER A 108 38.00 31.54 -10.92
N ILE A 109 37.70 30.70 -9.92
CA ILE A 109 36.32 30.38 -9.51
C ILE A 109 35.71 31.53 -8.73
N CYS A 110 36.48 32.19 -7.87
CA CYS A 110 36.02 33.31 -7.04
C CYS A 110 35.53 34.51 -7.85
N GLU A 111 35.97 34.63 -9.10
CA GLU A 111 35.58 35.70 -10.03
C GLU A 111 34.57 35.23 -11.10
N SER A 112 34.36 33.91 -11.25
CA SER A 112 33.43 33.35 -12.23
C SER A 112 31.98 33.39 -11.72
N LYS A 113 31.07 33.87 -12.56
CA LYS A 113 29.60 33.80 -12.33
C LYS A 113 28.96 32.53 -12.88
N THR A 114 29.75 31.65 -13.50
CA THR A 114 29.25 30.53 -14.29
C THR A 114 29.49 29.23 -13.54
N CYS A 115 28.43 28.48 -13.27
CA CYS A 115 28.50 27.19 -12.60
C CYS A 115 29.21 26.16 -13.49
N PRO A 116 30.28 25.50 -13.03
CA PRO A 116 30.88 24.36 -13.72
C PRO A 116 29.85 23.27 -14.01
N SER A 117 29.79 22.82 -15.26
CA SER A 117 28.85 21.76 -15.67
C SER A 117 29.07 20.44 -14.93
N GLU A 118 30.29 20.20 -14.47
CA GLU A 118 30.72 19.01 -13.75
C GLU A 118 30.22 18.96 -12.29
N LEU A 119 29.72 20.07 -11.74
CA LEU A 119 29.01 20.06 -10.45
C LEU A 119 27.58 19.53 -10.60
N ILE A 120 26.96 19.76 -11.76
CA ILE A 120 25.54 19.47 -12.01
C ILE A 120 25.38 18.12 -12.74
N ALA A 121 26.17 17.91 -13.80
CA ALA A 121 26.22 16.71 -14.64
C ALA A 121 27.65 16.14 -14.75
N PRO A 122 28.26 15.73 -13.62
CA PRO A 122 29.58 15.09 -13.59
C PRO A 122 29.69 13.80 -14.43
N PRO A 123 30.90 13.46 -14.92
CA PRO A 123 31.13 12.29 -15.76
C PRO A 123 30.96 10.98 -14.98
N ASP A 124 30.47 9.94 -15.66
CA ASP A 124 30.15 8.64 -15.04
C ASP A 124 31.37 7.92 -14.47
N ASP A 125 32.54 8.15 -15.03
CA ASP A 125 33.76 7.39 -14.73
C ASP A 125 34.52 7.86 -13.51
N CYS A 126 34.08 8.95 -12.85
CA CYS A 126 34.78 9.53 -11.70
C CYS A 126 36.28 9.82 -11.97
N HIS A 127 36.71 9.79 -13.23
CA HIS A 127 38.12 9.94 -13.58
C HIS A 127 38.54 11.38 -13.34
N VAL A 128 39.68 11.51 -12.66
CA VAL A 128 40.30 12.78 -12.30
C VAL A 128 40.79 13.46 -13.56
N ASN A 129 39.96 14.34 -14.15
CA ASN A 129 40.47 15.32 -15.08
C ASN A 129 41.01 16.49 -14.24
N SER A 130 42.33 16.69 -14.27
CA SER A 130 43.05 17.67 -13.45
C SER A 130 42.68 19.14 -13.71
N SER A 131 41.74 19.40 -14.63
CA SER A 131 41.19 20.72 -14.94
C SER A 131 40.11 21.18 -13.95
N LEU A 132 39.65 20.31 -13.04
CA LEU A 132 38.58 20.60 -12.09
C LEU A 132 39.14 20.91 -10.70
N SER A 133 38.72 22.05 -10.17
CA SER A 133 39.22 22.70 -8.95
C SER A 133 38.52 22.22 -7.67
N PHE A 134 38.13 20.94 -7.59
CA PHE A 134 37.61 20.36 -6.35
C PHE A 134 38.74 20.18 -5.33
N THR A 135 38.46 20.46 -4.05
CA THR A 135 39.40 20.12 -2.98
C THR A 135 39.14 18.71 -2.47
N ILE A 136 37.87 18.31 -2.32
CA ILE A 136 37.48 16.94 -1.96
C ILE A 136 36.44 16.45 -2.96
N GLN A 137 36.71 15.31 -3.58
CA GLN A 137 35.74 14.60 -4.40
C GLN A 137 35.57 13.17 -3.91
N ILE A 138 34.34 12.78 -3.57
CA ILE A 138 33.98 11.41 -3.17
C ILE A 138 33.05 10.82 -4.22
N CYS A 139 33.41 9.65 -4.76
CA CYS A 139 32.74 9.10 -5.95
C CYS A 139 32.62 7.58 -5.92
N ARG A 140 31.48 7.04 -6.36
CA ARG A 140 31.18 5.59 -6.35
C ARG A 140 31.42 4.97 -4.97
N VAL A 141 30.68 5.48 -3.99
CA VAL A 141 30.63 4.95 -2.63
C VAL A 141 29.21 4.48 -2.32
N GLU A 142 29.01 3.41 -1.55
CA GLU A 142 27.65 3.07 -1.10
C GLU A 142 27.31 3.93 0.12
N ASP A 143 28.02 3.73 1.23
CA ASP A 143 27.72 4.41 2.50
C ASP A 143 28.91 5.23 3.02
N ILE A 144 28.63 6.49 3.39
CA ILE A 144 29.60 7.39 4.00
C ILE A 144 29.13 7.73 5.41
N THR A 145 29.94 7.42 6.42
CA THR A 145 29.67 7.77 7.81
C THR A 145 30.75 8.74 8.32
N VAL A 146 30.31 9.88 8.82
CA VAL A 146 31.17 10.97 9.32
C VAL A 146 30.88 11.20 10.78
N GLY A 147 31.73 10.67 11.66
CA GLY A 147 31.79 11.02 13.09
C GLY A 147 32.98 11.90 13.48
N GLY A 148 33.97 12.03 12.60
CA GLY A 148 35.03 13.03 12.69
C GLY A 148 34.71 14.27 11.85
N ILE A 149 35.72 14.84 11.19
CA ILE A 149 35.59 16.07 10.40
C ILE A 149 36.00 15.83 8.95
N VAL A 150 35.12 16.17 8.01
CA VAL A 150 35.45 16.33 6.59
C VAL A 150 35.52 17.82 6.29
N LYS A 151 36.73 18.36 6.09
CA LYS A 151 36.98 19.79 5.91
C LYS A 151 37.50 20.11 4.52
N GLY A 152 36.83 20.99 3.78
CA GLY A 152 37.37 21.49 2.52
C GLY A 152 36.63 22.63 1.83
N SER A 153 37.32 23.34 0.93
CA SER A 153 36.77 24.51 0.22
C SER A 153 35.66 24.14 -0.76
N ILE A 154 35.87 23.09 -1.56
CA ILE A 154 34.86 22.55 -2.48
C ILE A 154 34.76 21.05 -2.23
N ILE A 155 33.69 20.66 -1.54
CA ILE A 155 33.38 19.26 -1.21
C ILE A 155 32.31 18.78 -2.17
N HIS A 156 32.63 17.80 -3.00
CA HIS A 156 31.68 17.20 -3.94
C HIS A 156 31.55 15.69 -3.70
N ILE A 157 30.42 15.26 -3.14
CA ILE A 157 30.05 13.85 -3.02
C ILE A 157 29.18 13.50 -4.23
N HIS A 158 29.82 13.05 -5.30
CA HIS A 158 29.19 12.86 -6.60
C HIS A 158 28.16 11.72 -6.63
N ARG A 159 28.57 10.54 -6.18
CA ARG A 159 27.77 9.31 -6.24
C ARG A 159 27.98 8.53 -4.95
N ALA A 160 27.02 8.72 -4.06
CA ALA A 160 26.84 7.94 -2.84
C ALA A 160 25.41 7.42 -2.78
N ARG A 161 25.14 6.36 -2.01
CA ARG A 161 23.78 5.92 -1.71
C ARG A 161 23.28 6.62 -0.45
N THR A 162 24.05 6.55 0.63
CA THR A 162 23.71 7.21 1.89
C THR A 162 24.89 8.00 2.46
N VAL A 163 24.59 9.15 3.05
CA VAL A 163 25.56 9.95 3.81
C VAL A 163 24.97 10.17 5.20
N THR A 164 25.71 9.76 6.22
CA THR A 164 25.33 9.90 7.63
C THR A 164 26.38 10.69 8.37
N VAL A 165 26.00 11.86 8.87
CA VAL A 165 26.82 12.65 9.79
C VAL A 165 26.37 12.30 11.20
N THR A 166 27.19 11.58 11.96
CA THR A 166 26.84 11.14 13.32
C THR A 166 26.93 12.30 14.31
N ASP A 167 26.46 12.08 15.53
CA ASP A 167 26.66 13.04 16.62
C ASP A 167 28.16 13.32 16.83
N GLY A 168 28.52 14.59 16.99
CA GLY A 168 29.91 15.07 17.01
C GLY A 168 30.65 15.11 15.66
N GLY A 169 30.07 14.54 14.59
CA GLY A 169 30.63 14.59 13.24
C GLY A 169 30.32 15.90 12.52
N ALA A 170 31.22 16.33 11.62
CA ALA A 170 31.06 17.57 10.86
C ALA A 170 31.52 17.43 9.40
N ILE A 171 30.70 17.92 8.46
CA ILE A 171 31.13 18.22 7.09
C ILE A 171 31.21 19.75 6.97
N SER A 172 32.40 20.31 6.93
CA SER A 172 32.60 21.76 6.99
C SER A 172 33.39 22.29 5.80
N ALA A 173 32.80 23.27 5.14
CA ALA A 173 33.45 24.16 4.19
C ALA A 173 33.54 25.59 4.75
N SER A 174 33.33 25.77 6.06
CA SER A 174 33.37 27.08 6.70
C SER A 174 34.77 27.70 6.61
N GLU A 175 34.85 29.01 6.43
CA GLU A 175 36.10 29.79 6.39
C GLU A 175 37.06 29.42 5.25
N LEU A 176 36.61 28.62 4.28
CA LEU A 176 37.44 28.07 3.20
C LEU A 176 37.00 28.52 1.79
N GLY A 177 36.15 29.54 1.72
CA GLY A 177 35.73 30.19 0.48
C GLY A 177 36.72 31.21 -0.04
N CYS A 178 36.22 32.17 -0.81
CA CYS A 178 37.04 33.21 -1.41
C CYS A 178 37.40 34.28 -0.39
N LYS A 179 38.68 34.67 -0.32
CA LYS A 179 39.13 35.85 0.45
C LYS A 179 38.81 37.17 -0.26
N ALA A 180 38.83 37.15 -1.60
CA ALA A 180 38.38 38.22 -2.46
C ALA A 180 37.58 37.62 -3.63
N GLY A 181 36.41 38.19 -3.93
CA GLY A 181 35.52 37.68 -4.98
C GLY A 181 34.44 38.69 -5.34
N ILE A 182 33.39 38.21 -6.02
CA ILE A 182 32.31 39.04 -6.61
C ILE A 182 31.61 39.92 -5.57
N GLY A 183 31.31 39.38 -4.38
CA GLY A 183 30.66 40.12 -3.29
C GLY A 183 31.65 40.58 -2.23
N ARG A 184 32.86 40.97 -2.61
CA ARG A 184 33.84 41.51 -1.67
C ARG A 184 33.31 42.76 -0.98
N GLY A 185 33.45 42.81 0.35
CA GLY A 185 33.17 44.00 1.14
C GLY A 185 34.20 45.10 0.90
N THR A 186 33.80 46.36 0.95
CA THR A 186 34.75 47.46 0.77
C THR A 186 35.61 47.64 2.02
N PHE A 187 36.89 47.94 1.83
CA PHE A 187 37.84 48.10 2.93
C PHE A 187 38.64 49.39 2.75
N LEU A 188 38.56 50.28 3.73
CA LEU A 188 39.33 51.53 3.80
C LEU A 188 40.52 51.34 4.76
N LYS A 189 41.72 51.76 4.35
CA LYS A 189 42.97 51.58 5.13
C LYS A 189 42.92 52.12 6.56
N TYR A 190 42.12 53.17 6.80
CA TYR A 190 41.94 53.82 8.11
C TYR A 190 40.49 53.73 8.63
N GLY A 191 39.60 53.00 7.96
CA GLY A 191 38.19 52.84 8.32
C GLY A 191 37.85 51.39 8.69
N ALA A 192 36.60 51.13 9.06
CA ALA A 192 36.08 49.77 9.20
C ALA A 192 35.83 49.14 7.83
N GLY A 193 35.93 47.82 7.75
CA GLY A 193 35.57 47.04 6.58
C GLY A 193 34.07 46.76 6.54
N GLY A 194 33.47 46.92 5.37
CA GLY A 194 32.16 46.36 5.09
C GLY A 194 32.22 44.84 5.05
N GLY A 195 31.16 44.18 5.50
CA GLY A 195 31.01 42.73 5.42
C GLY A 195 30.90 42.28 3.96
N ALA A 196 31.31 41.06 3.67
CA ALA A 196 31.16 40.50 2.33
C ALA A 196 29.68 40.10 2.07
N GLY A 197 29.26 40.12 0.81
CA GLY A 197 27.96 39.63 0.37
C GLY A 197 28.07 38.26 -0.29
N HIS A 198 27.00 37.48 -0.26
CA HIS A 198 26.75 36.24 -1.02
C HIS A 198 25.40 35.75 -0.52
N GLY A 199 24.42 35.41 -1.37
CA GLY A 199 23.05 35.14 -0.88
C GLY A 199 22.30 36.41 -0.46
N GLY A 200 22.74 37.02 0.64
CA GLY A 200 22.36 38.34 1.14
C GLY A 200 23.45 39.41 0.92
N GLN A 201 23.10 40.69 1.08
CA GLN A 201 24.05 41.80 1.09
C GLN A 201 24.86 41.84 2.40
N GLY A 202 26.14 42.17 2.31
CA GLY A 202 26.98 42.38 3.50
C GLY A 202 26.61 43.66 4.24
N GLY A 203 26.82 43.69 5.55
CA GLY A 203 26.60 44.84 6.40
C GLY A 203 27.61 45.96 6.15
N ILE A 204 27.19 47.19 6.36
CA ILE A 204 28.03 48.39 6.27
C ILE A 204 28.95 48.45 7.49
N GLY A 205 30.24 48.73 7.28
CA GLY A 205 31.20 49.01 8.36
C GLY A 205 31.31 50.49 8.64
N ILE A 206 31.29 50.90 9.92
CA ILE A 206 31.33 52.30 10.33
C ILE A 206 32.40 52.49 11.41
N TYR A 207 33.39 53.35 11.16
CA TYR A 207 34.41 53.69 12.16
C TYR A 207 34.78 55.17 12.07
N ASN A 208 34.70 55.90 13.18
CA ASN A 208 35.01 57.33 13.27
C ASN A 208 34.32 58.17 12.17
N GLY A 209 33.06 57.87 11.85
CA GLY A 209 32.28 58.57 10.81
C GLY A 209 32.63 58.22 9.36
N MET A 210 33.64 57.36 9.12
CA MET A 210 33.90 56.78 7.80
C MET A 210 33.04 55.53 7.60
N THR A 211 32.31 55.49 6.49
CA THR A 211 31.44 54.37 6.11
C THR A 211 32.06 53.56 4.97
N SER A 212 32.03 52.23 5.12
CA SER A 212 32.43 51.27 4.08
C SER A 212 31.25 50.39 3.73
N GLU A 213 30.82 50.45 2.48
CA GLU A 213 29.72 49.64 1.94
C GLU A 213 30.03 48.14 2.01
N GLY A 214 29.01 47.36 2.35
CA GLY A 214 29.06 45.91 2.31
C GLY A 214 29.03 45.36 0.88
N GLY A 215 29.47 44.11 0.73
CA GLY A 215 29.48 43.41 -0.54
C GLY A 215 28.08 43.11 -1.07
N GLN A 216 27.91 43.16 -2.38
CA GLN A 216 26.63 42.90 -3.04
C GLN A 216 26.23 41.42 -2.99
N ARG A 217 24.93 41.13 -3.04
CA ARG A 217 24.42 39.75 -3.24
C ARG A 217 24.70 39.28 -4.67
N TYR A 218 25.09 38.01 -4.81
CA TYR A 218 25.31 37.35 -6.10
C TYR A 218 24.94 35.86 -6.05
N GLY A 219 24.98 35.21 -7.20
CA GLY A 219 24.62 33.81 -7.39
C GLY A 219 23.12 33.56 -7.55
N SER A 220 22.79 32.36 -8.05
CA SER A 220 21.40 31.94 -8.26
C SER A 220 20.80 31.32 -7.00
N ALA A 221 19.58 31.70 -6.63
CA ALA A 221 18.91 31.08 -5.49
C ALA A 221 18.42 29.65 -5.78
N TYR A 222 18.09 29.31 -7.03
CA TYR A 222 17.47 28.01 -7.40
C TYR A 222 18.47 26.97 -7.91
N LEU A 223 19.73 27.35 -8.12
CA LEU A 223 20.83 26.44 -8.45
C LEU A 223 22.15 27.14 -8.12
N PRO A 224 22.47 27.34 -6.83
CA PRO A 224 23.67 28.04 -6.41
C PRO A 224 24.91 27.17 -6.66
N CYS A 225 26.01 27.78 -7.12
CA CYS A 225 27.28 27.09 -7.34
C CYS A 225 28.50 27.94 -6.95
N GLU A 226 28.27 29.14 -6.45
CA GLU A 226 29.30 30.11 -6.17
C GLU A 226 29.85 29.93 -4.76
N LEU A 227 31.15 30.19 -4.58
CA LEU A 227 31.77 30.26 -3.26
C LEU A 227 31.37 31.57 -2.57
N GLY A 228 31.34 31.58 -1.24
CA GLY A 228 31.21 32.80 -0.45
C GLY A 228 32.45 33.70 -0.63
N SER A 229 32.27 35.01 -0.41
CA SER A 229 33.32 36.02 -0.56
C SER A 229 33.78 36.54 0.79
N GLY A 230 35.01 37.04 0.78
CA GLY A 230 35.68 37.65 1.92
C GLY A 230 35.74 39.16 1.83
N THR A 231 36.39 39.77 2.82
CA THR A 231 36.70 41.21 2.86
C THR A 231 38.12 41.43 3.35
N GLY A 232 38.64 42.65 3.19
CA GLY A 232 40.02 43.01 3.50
C GLY A 232 40.88 43.24 2.26
N SER A 233 42.16 43.59 2.45
CA SER A 233 43.12 43.87 1.38
C SER A 233 44.31 42.90 1.44
N PRO A 234 44.71 42.27 0.32
CA PRO A 234 45.84 41.34 0.29
C PRO A 234 47.16 41.99 0.73
N GLU A 235 47.28 43.32 0.62
CA GLU A 235 48.47 44.07 1.03
C GLU A 235 48.60 44.27 2.54
N SER A 236 47.50 44.19 3.31
CA SER A 236 47.49 44.50 4.74
C SER A 236 47.58 43.29 5.67
N GLY A 237 47.54 42.06 5.14
CA GLY A 237 47.54 40.82 5.93
C GLY A 237 46.25 40.53 6.72
N ASP A 238 45.32 41.50 6.71
CA ASP A 238 44.02 41.49 7.37
C ASP A 238 42.93 41.17 6.33
N ASP A 239 42.61 39.89 6.17
CA ASP A 239 41.53 39.39 5.32
C ASP A 239 40.62 38.42 6.10
N SER A 240 39.35 38.36 5.71
CA SER A 240 38.41 37.33 6.14
C SER A 240 37.97 36.52 4.93
N ALA A 241 37.84 35.21 5.06
CA ALA A 241 37.39 34.31 4.01
C ALA A 241 35.87 34.11 4.04
N GLY A 242 35.26 33.97 2.87
CA GLY A 242 33.87 33.50 2.78
C GLY A 242 33.74 32.00 3.09
N GLY A 243 32.52 31.48 3.09
CA GLY A 243 32.24 30.05 3.16
C GLY A 243 32.49 29.33 1.83
N GLY A 244 32.81 28.04 1.88
CA GLY A 244 33.05 27.20 0.72
C GLY A 244 31.78 26.64 0.07
N LEU A 245 31.95 25.67 -0.83
CA LEU A 245 30.88 25.02 -1.60
C LEU A 245 30.78 23.55 -1.21
N ILE A 246 29.59 23.11 -0.81
CA ILE A 246 29.27 21.71 -0.52
C ILE A 246 28.22 21.23 -1.53
N VAL A 247 28.55 20.21 -2.32
CA VAL A 247 27.63 19.56 -3.24
C VAL A 247 27.52 18.07 -2.91
N ILE A 248 26.30 17.59 -2.66
CA ILE A 248 26.03 16.18 -2.39
C ILE A 248 25.01 15.66 -3.40
N GLY A 249 25.38 14.59 -4.12
CA GLY A 249 24.64 14.01 -5.23
C GLY A 249 24.83 14.79 -6.53
N SER A 250 24.12 14.36 -7.57
CA SER A 250 24.05 15.03 -8.87
C SER A 250 22.66 14.87 -9.50
N MET A 251 22.39 15.58 -10.60
CA MET A 251 21.11 15.45 -11.34
C MET A 251 20.86 14.01 -11.81
N LYS A 252 21.92 13.30 -12.22
CA LYS A 252 21.84 11.92 -12.71
C LYS A 252 21.83 10.90 -11.58
N TRP A 253 22.61 11.17 -10.53
CA TRP A 253 22.79 10.27 -9.38
C TRP A 253 22.43 11.01 -8.08
N PRO A 254 21.14 11.24 -7.80
CA PRO A 254 20.73 11.85 -6.54
C PRO A 254 20.97 10.89 -5.37
N LEU A 255 21.35 11.45 -4.22
CA LEU A 255 21.54 10.69 -3.00
C LEU A 255 20.21 10.13 -2.50
N ALA A 256 20.17 8.84 -2.11
CA ALA A 256 18.94 8.25 -1.60
C ALA A 256 18.54 8.86 -0.25
N ARG A 257 19.48 8.98 0.70
CA ARG A 257 19.21 9.55 2.03
C ARG A 257 20.42 10.30 2.60
N LEU A 258 20.18 11.52 3.07
CA LEU A 258 21.12 12.30 3.89
C LEU A 258 20.59 12.34 5.33
N LEU A 259 21.39 11.84 6.28
CA LEU A 259 21.06 11.83 7.72
C LEU A 259 22.04 12.72 8.47
N ILE A 260 21.56 13.80 9.08
CA ILE A 260 22.37 14.76 9.81
C ILE A 260 22.01 14.69 11.29
N TYR A 261 22.89 14.09 12.08
CA TYR A 261 22.87 14.10 13.55
C TYR A 261 23.89 15.09 14.13
N GLY A 262 24.98 15.36 13.40
CA GLY A 262 26.02 16.35 13.73
C GLY A 262 25.83 17.68 12.98
N SER A 263 26.89 18.19 12.34
CA SER A 263 26.85 19.48 11.64
C SER A 263 27.28 19.41 10.17
N VAL A 264 26.60 20.20 9.33
CA VAL A 264 27.04 20.48 7.96
C VAL A 264 27.07 22.00 7.80
N SER A 265 28.25 22.57 7.58
CA SER A 265 28.42 24.03 7.61
C SER A 265 29.28 24.56 6.47
N SER A 266 28.88 25.69 5.90
CA SER A 266 29.67 26.48 4.95
C SER A 266 29.64 27.95 5.38
N ASP A 267 29.95 28.23 6.63
CA ASP A 267 29.81 29.55 7.23
C ASP A 267 30.99 30.46 6.85
N GLY A 268 30.75 31.78 6.81
CA GLY A 268 31.78 32.78 6.59
C GLY A 268 32.68 32.98 7.82
N GLU A 269 33.92 33.41 7.60
CA GLU A 269 34.86 33.66 8.68
C GLU A 269 34.40 34.83 9.56
N SER A 270 34.37 34.58 10.86
CA SER A 270 34.14 35.59 11.87
C SER A 270 35.47 36.10 12.38
N ASN A 271 35.66 37.42 12.39
CA ASN A 271 36.89 37.99 12.92
C ASN A 271 36.93 37.75 14.43
N ARG A 272 37.85 36.88 14.88
CA ARG A 272 37.99 36.52 16.31
C ARG A 272 38.44 37.75 17.09
N ASP A 273 37.96 37.87 18.32
CA ASP A 273 38.33 38.93 19.25
C ASP A 273 39.84 38.87 19.53
N THR A 274 40.68 39.49 18.69
CA THR A 274 42.07 39.76 19.04
C THR A 274 42.05 40.83 20.11
N ILE A 275 42.02 40.37 21.37
CA ILE A 275 42.27 41.19 22.55
C ILE A 275 43.64 41.85 22.36
N GLY A 276 43.60 43.14 22.04
CA GLY A 276 44.66 44.13 22.18
C GLY A 276 46.09 43.70 21.89
N ASN A 277 46.58 44.01 20.68
CA ASN A 277 47.95 44.48 20.57
C ASN A 277 47.94 46.00 20.39
N SER A 278 48.33 46.66 21.48
CA SER A 278 48.58 48.09 21.62
C SER A 278 49.72 48.55 20.71
N SER A 279 49.45 48.66 19.40
CA SER A 279 50.20 49.54 18.52
C SER A 279 49.20 50.51 17.92
N GLY A 280 49.27 51.78 18.33
CA GLY A 280 48.31 52.86 18.07
C GLY A 280 48.11 53.27 16.62
N SER A 281 47.75 52.32 15.75
CA SER A 281 47.17 52.59 14.45
C SER A 281 45.65 52.60 14.61
N PHE A 282 45.03 53.76 14.39
CA PHE A 282 43.57 53.92 14.29
C PHE A 282 43.07 53.15 13.07
N LYS A 283 42.88 51.83 13.21
CA LYS A 283 42.39 50.96 12.15
C LYS A 283 41.05 50.37 12.58
N GLY A 284 40.02 50.57 11.75
CA GLY A 284 38.71 49.96 11.98
C GLY A 284 38.75 48.44 11.78
N GLY A 285 37.73 47.76 12.31
CA GLY A 285 37.62 46.31 12.27
C GLY A 285 37.35 45.80 10.86
N ILE A 286 37.88 44.64 10.51
CA ILE A 286 37.59 43.96 9.24
C ILE A 286 36.13 43.47 9.27
N GLY A 287 35.43 43.51 8.13
CA GLY A 287 34.09 42.94 8.04
C GLY A 287 34.09 41.40 8.09
N GLY A 288 32.92 40.81 8.35
CA GLY A 288 32.74 39.37 8.33
C GLY A 288 32.74 38.80 6.90
N GLY A 289 33.22 37.57 6.74
CA GLY A 289 33.09 36.81 5.49
C GLY A 289 31.64 36.40 5.24
N SER A 290 31.22 36.28 3.97
CA SER A 290 29.86 35.83 3.66
C SER A 290 29.73 34.31 3.73
N GLY A 291 28.52 33.83 4.01
CA GLY A 291 28.22 32.41 3.97
C GLY A 291 28.47 31.80 2.58
N GLY A 292 28.72 30.50 2.52
CA GLY A 292 29.00 29.74 1.31
C GLY A 292 27.75 29.21 0.61
N THR A 293 27.93 28.17 -0.20
CA THR A 293 26.84 27.49 -0.92
C THR A 293 26.76 26.04 -0.48
N ILE A 294 25.53 25.58 -0.21
CA ILE A 294 25.19 24.18 -0.01
C ILE A 294 24.15 23.77 -1.05
N LEU A 295 24.50 22.82 -1.91
CA LEU A 295 23.65 22.29 -2.97
C LEU A 295 23.46 20.79 -2.79
N PHE A 296 22.23 20.36 -2.59
CA PHE A 296 21.92 18.94 -2.37
C PHE A 296 21.00 18.38 -3.46
N PHE A 297 21.38 17.25 -4.04
CA PHE A 297 20.55 16.43 -4.92
C PHE A 297 20.12 15.17 -4.16
N LEU A 298 18.91 15.16 -3.61
CA LEU A 298 18.47 14.15 -2.64
C LEU A 298 17.11 13.54 -3.02
N GLN A 299 16.84 12.35 -2.49
CA GLN A 299 15.49 11.76 -2.40
C GLN A 299 14.93 11.85 -0.98
N GLY A 300 15.79 11.86 0.05
CA GLY A 300 15.40 11.92 1.45
C GLY A 300 16.38 12.69 2.33
N LEU A 301 15.86 13.46 3.29
CA LEU A 301 16.62 14.26 4.26
C LEU A 301 16.11 14.06 5.69
N LEU A 302 17.02 13.87 6.64
CA LEU A 302 16.73 13.92 8.08
C LEU A 302 17.73 14.87 8.75
N VAL A 303 17.21 15.83 9.52
CA VAL A 303 17.98 16.76 10.35
C VAL A 303 17.45 16.64 11.78
N GLU A 304 18.21 16.03 12.68
CA GLU A 304 17.79 15.71 14.06
C GLU A 304 17.84 16.95 14.99
N LYS A 305 17.17 16.92 16.16
CA LYS A 305 16.99 18.10 17.05
C LYS A 305 18.26 18.85 17.46
N ASN A 306 19.40 18.16 17.60
CA ASN A 306 20.68 18.74 18.00
C ASN A 306 21.67 18.93 16.84
N SER A 307 21.20 18.74 15.61
CA SER A 307 22.01 18.89 14.41
C SER A 307 21.91 20.30 13.82
N SER A 308 22.92 20.71 13.06
CA SER A 308 22.96 22.01 12.39
C SER A 308 23.31 21.89 10.91
N LEU A 309 22.57 22.61 10.07
CA LEU A 309 22.85 22.82 8.66
C LEU A 309 22.95 24.35 8.42
N SER A 310 24.17 24.88 8.29
CA SER A 310 24.41 26.33 8.26
C SER A 310 25.21 26.80 7.05
N ALA A 311 24.79 27.94 6.50
CA ALA A 311 25.55 28.73 5.53
C ALA A 311 25.48 30.21 5.92
N SER A 312 25.70 30.52 7.19
CA SER A 312 25.55 31.86 7.75
C SER A 312 26.78 32.75 7.50
N GLY A 313 26.56 34.06 7.49
CA GLY A 313 27.63 35.05 7.41
C GLY A 313 28.42 35.17 8.71
N GLY A 314 29.69 35.52 8.60
CA GLY A 314 30.59 35.74 9.73
C GLY A 314 30.34 37.07 10.45
N LYS A 315 30.73 37.14 11.72
CA LYS A 315 30.63 38.35 12.54
C LYS A 315 31.70 39.39 12.14
N GLY A 316 31.31 40.66 12.11
CA GLY A 316 32.23 41.78 11.90
C GLY A 316 33.20 41.98 13.08
N GLY A 317 34.39 42.49 12.77
CA GLY A 317 35.43 42.79 13.77
C GLY A 317 35.03 43.93 14.71
N ILE A 318 35.63 43.92 15.92
CA ILE A 318 35.25 44.77 17.07
C ILE A 318 35.06 46.24 16.70
N HIS A 319 36.01 46.88 16.03
CA HIS A 319 35.97 48.32 15.74
C HIS A 319 35.07 48.68 14.54
N GLY A 320 33.76 48.46 14.64
CA GLY A 320 32.80 48.93 13.64
C GLY A 320 32.67 48.07 12.38
N GLY A 321 33.15 46.83 12.39
CA GLY A 321 33.11 45.94 11.24
C GLY A 321 31.68 45.51 10.87
N GLY A 322 31.34 45.55 9.59
CA GLY A 322 30.04 45.07 9.09
C GLY A 322 29.95 43.54 9.10
N GLY A 323 28.76 43.00 9.39
CA GLY A 323 28.51 41.56 9.37
C GLY A 323 28.46 40.99 7.94
N GLY A 324 28.90 39.75 7.74
CA GLY A 324 28.84 39.09 6.43
C GLY A 324 27.41 38.72 6.02
N GLY A 325 27.08 38.73 4.74
CA GLY A 325 25.79 38.28 4.22
C GLY A 325 25.63 36.76 4.37
N GLY A 326 24.40 36.29 4.61
CA GLY A 326 24.09 34.87 4.70
C GLY A 326 24.06 34.20 3.33
N GLY A 327 24.58 32.97 3.23
CA GLY A 327 24.82 32.24 1.98
C GLY A 327 23.60 31.65 1.28
N ARG A 328 23.78 30.51 0.61
CA ARG A 328 22.71 29.85 -0.16
C ARG A 328 22.63 28.37 0.15
N ILE A 329 21.43 27.89 0.47
CA ILE A 329 21.13 26.47 0.65
C ILE A 329 20.04 26.09 -0.34
N HIS A 330 20.31 25.15 -1.24
CA HIS A 330 19.34 24.66 -2.22
C HIS A 330 19.14 23.15 -2.13
N PHE A 331 17.87 22.74 -2.02
CA PHE A 331 17.46 21.34 -2.05
C PHE A 331 16.85 20.97 -3.41
N HIS A 332 17.62 20.26 -4.22
CA HIS A 332 17.18 19.72 -5.49
C HIS A 332 16.59 18.32 -5.33
N TRP A 333 15.29 18.25 -5.09
CA TRP A 333 14.57 16.98 -4.90
C TRP A 333 14.45 16.17 -6.19
N SER A 334 14.59 14.86 -6.06
CA SER A 334 14.40 13.88 -7.14
C SER A 334 13.32 12.87 -6.76
N ASN A 335 12.60 12.35 -7.75
CA ASN A 335 11.59 11.29 -7.59
C ASN A 335 10.56 11.55 -6.48
N ILE A 336 9.99 12.77 -6.42
CA ILE A 336 8.90 13.08 -5.49
C ILE A 336 7.65 12.30 -5.93
N ALA A 337 7.31 11.24 -5.19
CA ALA A 337 6.07 10.50 -5.38
C ALA A 337 4.86 11.40 -5.06
N THR A 338 3.75 11.23 -5.78
CA THR A 338 2.53 12.05 -5.61
C THR A 338 1.30 11.18 -5.32
N GLY A 339 0.26 11.78 -4.74
CA GLY A 339 -0.98 11.07 -4.39
C GLY A 339 -0.78 10.01 -3.30
N ASP A 340 -1.36 8.82 -3.50
CA ASP A 340 -1.36 7.74 -2.50
C ASP A 340 0.04 7.19 -2.18
N GLU A 341 1.00 7.36 -3.09
CA GLU A 341 2.40 6.93 -2.91
C GLU A 341 3.27 7.99 -2.22
N PHE A 342 2.74 9.18 -1.92
CA PHE A 342 3.53 10.24 -1.31
C PHE A 342 4.13 9.81 0.04
N VAL A 343 5.43 10.02 0.20
CA VAL A 343 6.15 9.83 1.46
C VAL A 343 6.87 11.14 1.76
N GLN A 344 6.85 11.54 3.04
CA GLN A 344 7.56 12.73 3.49
C GLN A 344 9.05 12.62 3.13
N ILE A 345 9.52 13.52 2.27
CA ILE A 345 10.90 13.51 1.76
C ILE A 345 11.91 14.15 2.73
N ALA A 346 11.45 15.01 3.63
CA ALA A 346 12.32 15.67 4.60
C ALA A 346 11.69 15.75 5.99
N SER A 347 12.47 15.43 7.02
CA SER A 347 12.13 15.64 8.43
C SER A 347 13.20 16.54 9.06
N ILE A 348 12.78 17.74 9.49
CA ILE A 348 13.68 18.76 10.02
C ILE A 348 13.24 19.10 11.43
N ASN A 349 14.01 18.58 12.37
CA ASN A 349 13.86 18.83 13.79
C ASN A 349 15.02 19.71 14.34
N GLY A 350 16.15 19.78 13.62
CA GLY A 350 17.32 20.61 13.97
C GLY A 350 17.32 22.00 13.33
N THR A 351 18.48 22.65 13.35
CA THR A 351 18.63 24.04 12.86
C THR A 351 19.07 24.07 11.39
N VAL A 352 18.34 24.83 10.57
CA VAL A 352 18.75 25.16 9.19
C VAL A 352 18.85 26.68 9.09
N ALA A 353 20.07 27.19 8.94
CA ALA A 353 20.34 28.63 9.01
C ALA A 353 21.13 29.11 7.79
N SER A 354 20.73 30.27 7.27
CA SER A 354 21.45 30.98 6.22
C SER A 354 21.44 32.47 6.55
N SER A 355 21.63 32.81 7.83
CA SER A 355 21.42 34.17 8.34
C SER A 355 22.61 35.08 8.07
N GLY A 356 22.36 36.38 8.03
CA GLY A 356 23.42 37.38 8.04
C GLY A 356 24.21 37.35 9.36
N GLY A 357 25.51 37.64 9.27
CA GLY A 357 26.38 37.83 10.41
C GLY A 357 26.09 39.15 11.13
N SER A 358 26.37 39.19 12.42
CA SER A 358 26.21 40.42 13.21
C SER A 358 27.32 41.43 12.89
N GLY A 359 26.94 42.71 12.77
CA GLY A 359 27.89 43.81 12.84
C GLY A 359 28.42 44.01 14.27
N ASN A 360 29.44 44.84 14.41
CA ASN A 360 30.02 45.19 15.70
C ASN A 360 30.11 46.70 15.86
N ASP A 361 30.02 47.22 17.09
CA ASP A 361 29.86 48.64 17.40
C ASP A 361 28.76 49.31 16.52
N ASP A 362 29.12 50.33 15.74
CA ASP A 362 28.24 51.03 14.79
C ASP A 362 28.03 50.26 13.46
N GLY A 363 28.67 49.09 13.31
CA GLY A 363 28.58 48.25 12.12
C GLY A 363 27.21 47.59 11.96
N HIS A 364 26.70 47.55 10.74
CA HIS A 364 25.39 46.96 10.44
C HIS A 364 25.46 45.43 10.30
N PHE A 365 24.32 44.80 10.55
CA PHE A 365 24.11 43.37 10.29
C PHE A 365 24.13 43.08 8.78
N GLY A 366 24.63 41.91 8.40
CA GLY A 366 24.43 41.40 7.05
C GLY A 366 22.98 40.99 6.83
N GLU A 367 22.52 41.00 5.58
CA GLU A 367 21.23 40.45 5.21
C GLU A 367 21.25 38.92 5.22
N ASP A 368 20.07 38.35 5.46
CA ASP A 368 19.86 36.90 5.37
C ASP A 368 20.00 36.40 3.93
N GLY A 369 20.48 35.18 3.82
CA GLY A 369 20.62 34.43 2.58
C GLY A 369 19.33 33.75 2.13
N THR A 370 19.47 32.76 1.25
CA THR A 370 18.32 32.06 0.66
C THR A 370 18.35 30.58 0.92
N ILE A 371 17.24 30.05 1.45
CA ILE A 371 16.98 28.62 1.57
C ILE A 371 15.86 28.28 0.58
N THR A 372 16.17 27.55 -0.48
CA THR A 372 15.23 27.25 -1.57
C THR A 372 15.17 25.75 -1.85
N GLY A 373 14.09 25.33 -2.50
CA GLY A 373 13.91 23.95 -2.95
C GLY A 373 13.44 23.92 -4.39
N LYS A 374 13.58 22.77 -5.04
CA LYS A 374 12.98 22.52 -6.36
C LYS A 374 11.47 22.77 -6.32
N GLU A 375 10.91 23.21 -7.45
CA GLU A 375 9.47 23.35 -7.62
C GLU A 375 8.75 22.04 -7.31
N CYS A 376 7.82 22.10 -6.36
CA CYS A 376 7.05 20.94 -5.95
C CYS A 376 5.96 20.59 -6.98
N PRO A 377 5.62 19.30 -7.13
CA PRO A 377 4.49 18.89 -7.95
C PRO A 377 3.16 19.34 -7.32
N VAL A 378 2.07 19.15 -8.06
CA VAL A 378 0.70 19.47 -7.61
C VAL A 378 0.37 18.83 -6.26
N GLY A 379 -0.43 19.51 -5.43
CA GLY A 379 -0.77 19.07 -4.07
C GLY A 379 0.28 19.35 -2.96
N LEU A 380 1.54 19.61 -3.32
CA LEU A 380 2.64 19.85 -2.38
C LEU A 380 3.15 21.30 -2.45
N TYR A 381 3.74 21.83 -1.38
CA TYR A 381 4.29 23.19 -1.34
C TYR A 381 5.49 23.32 -0.38
N GLY A 382 6.14 24.48 -0.40
CA GLY A 382 7.29 24.81 0.45
C GLY A 382 8.62 24.28 -0.08
N THR A 383 9.70 24.57 0.65
CA THR A 383 11.06 24.11 0.33
C THR A 383 11.20 22.59 0.36
N PHE A 384 10.41 21.93 1.20
CA PHE A 384 10.49 20.49 1.48
C PHE A 384 9.35 19.67 0.85
N CYS A 385 8.55 20.29 -0.03
CA CYS A 385 7.38 19.68 -0.66
C CYS A 385 6.46 18.96 0.32
N THR A 386 6.00 19.70 1.33
CA THR A 386 5.01 19.25 2.30
C THR A 386 3.60 19.30 1.70
N GLU A 387 2.71 18.46 2.18
CA GLU A 387 1.30 18.43 1.74
C GLU A 387 0.60 19.76 2.04
N CYS A 388 -0.17 20.28 1.09
CA CYS A 388 -1.01 21.47 1.32
C CYS A 388 -1.97 21.25 2.53
N PRO A 389 -2.28 22.30 3.31
CA PRO A 389 -3.17 22.18 4.46
C PRO A 389 -4.55 21.61 4.11
N VAL A 390 -5.18 20.91 5.06
CA VAL A 390 -6.53 20.36 4.88
C VAL A 390 -7.52 21.47 4.55
N GLY A 391 -8.37 21.26 3.53
CA GLY A 391 -9.30 22.28 3.04
C GLY A 391 -8.69 23.24 2.01
N THR A 392 -7.49 22.93 1.50
CA THR A 392 -6.90 23.61 0.34
C THR A 392 -6.58 22.60 -0.77
N TYR A 393 -6.54 23.08 -2.01
CA TYR A 393 -6.10 22.32 -3.18
C TYR A 393 -5.04 23.09 -3.95
N LYS A 394 -4.24 22.35 -4.73
CA LYS A 394 -3.21 22.93 -5.60
C LYS A 394 -3.09 22.14 -6.89
N ASN A 395 -3.40 22.80 -8.00
CA ASN A 395 -3.44 22.23 -9.35
C ASN A 395 -2.25 22.62 -10.25
N VAL A 396 -1.34 23.46 -9.76
CA VAL A 396 -0.14 23.93 -10.48
C VAL A 396 1.13 23.50 -9.77
N ALA A 397 2.21 23.28 -10.53
CA ALA A 397 3.54 23.05 -9.96
C ALA A 397 4.11 24.36 -9.39
N GLY A 398 4.94 24.25 -8.36
CA GLY A 398 5.63 25.38 -7.72
C GLY A 398 5.83 25.15 -6.23
N SER A 399 6.57 26.02 -5.54
CA SER A 399 6.87 25.84 -4.10
C SER A 399 6.24 26.91 -3.20
N ASN A 400 5.59 27.93 -3.77
CA ASN A 400 4.96 29.00 -2.98
C ASN A 400 3.73 28.48 -2.22
N SER A 401 3.60 28.90 -0.96
CA SER A 401 2.46 28.57 -0.09
C SER A 401 1.14 29.19 -0.57
N SER A 402 1.21 30.34 -1.23
CA SER A 402 0.05 31.02 -1.83
C SER A 402 -0.60 30.22 -2.97
N LEU A 403 0.06 29.18 -3.49
CA LEU A 403 -0.50 28.28 -4.50
C LEU A 403 -1.47 27.24 -3.90
N CYS A 404 -1.48 27.05 -2.58
CA CYS A 404 -2.50 26.23 -1.91
C CYS A 404 -3.78 27.07 -1.74
N THR A 405 -4.70 26.94 -2.69
CA THR A 405 -5.96 27.70 -2.71
C THR A 405 -7.03 27.04 -1.86
N PRO A 406 -7.81 27.78 -1.06
CA PRO A 406 -8.88 27.20 -0.23
C PRO A 406 -10.00 26.62 -1.10
N CYS A 407 -10.53 25.47 -0.68
CA CYS A 407 -11.65 24.83 -1.35
C CYS A 407 -12.95 25.60 -1.10
N SER A 408 -13.89 25.57 -2.06
CA SER A 408 -15.16 26.29 -1.92
C SER A 408 -16.01 25.71 -0.79
N LEU A 409 -16.34 26.54 0.20
CA LEU A 409 -17.25 26.18 1.30
C LEU A 409 -18.69 25.97 0.82
N ASN A 410 -19.08 26.54 -0.32
CA ASN A 410 -20.43 26.36 -0.89
C ASN A 410 -20.67 24.92 -1.38
N ALA A 411 -19.60 24.17 -1.66
CA ALA A 411 -19.68 22.77 -2.04
C ALA A 411 -19.64 21.82 -0.83
N LEU A 412 -19.39 22.33 0.38
CA LEU A 412 -19.30 21.55 1.60
C LEU A 412 -20.67 21.53 2.32
N PRO A 413 -21.26 20.35 2.56
CA PRO A 413 -22.49 20.25 3.35
C PRO A 413 -22.28 20.75 4.79
N ASN A 414 -23.29 21.37 5.39
CA ASN A 414 -23.23 21.97 6.75
C ASN A 414 -22.78 21.01 7.88
N ARG A 415 -22.82 19.69 7.66
CA ARG A 415 -22.41 18.65 8.63
C ARG A 415 -21.25 17.80 8.12
N ALA A 416 -20.37 18.38 7.32
CA ALA A 416 -19.19 17.75 6.73
C ALA A 416 -17.91 18.52 7.06
N ASP A 417 -16.82 17.78 7.23
CA ASP A 417 -15.46 18.32 7.39
C ASP A 417 -14.57 17.77 6.27
N PHE A 418 -13.65 18.59 5.78
CA PHE A 418 -12.63 18.15 4.83
C PHE A 418 -11.75 17.05 5.44
N ILE A 419 -11.39 16.07 4.62
CA ILE A 419 -10.51 14.98 5.06
C ILE A 419 -9.07 15.25 4.70
N TYR A 420 -8.18 14.72 5.54
CA TYR A 420 -6.78 14.56 5.19
C TYR A 420 -6.65 13.58 4.01
N VAL A 421 -5.90 13.99 3.00
CA VAL A 421 -5.54 13.17 1.84
C VAL A 421 -4.04 13.19 1.70
N ARG A 422 -3.48 11.99 1.54
CA ARG A 422 -2.05 11.79 1.32
C ARG A 422 -1.61 12.40 -0.01
N GLY A 423 -0.49 13.12 -0.01
CA GLY A 423 0.02 13.86 -1.17
C GLY A 423 -0.71 15.18 -1.47
N GLY A 424 -1.64 15.59 -0.60
CA GLY A 424 -2.44 16.80 -0.78
C GLY A 424 -3.50 16.68 -1.89
N VAL A 425 -4.43 17.64 -1.92
CA VAL A 425 -5.52 17.64 -2.91
C VAL A 425 -5.08 18.38 -4.17
N THR A 426 -5.23 17.73 -5.33
CA THR A 426 -4.83 18.29 -6.63
C THR A 426 -5.97 19.01 -7.36
N GLN A 427 -7.22 18.65 -7.07
CA GLN A 427 -8.42 19.17 -7.71
C GLN A 427 -9.18 20.15 -6.82
N PRO A 428 -9.93 21.11 -7.40
CA PRO A 428 -10.76 22.05 -6.62
C PRO A 428 -11.86 21.36 -5.79
N SER A 429 -12.27 20.15 -6.17
CA SER A 429 -13.25 19.32 -5.48
C SER A 429 -12.60 18.55 -4.33
N CYS A 430 -12.51 19.20 -3.18
CA CYS A 430 -11.85 18.61 -2.02
C CYS A 430 -12.70 17.54 -1.35
N PRO A 431 -12.12 16.37 -1.03
CA PRO A 431 -12.86 15.30 -0.40
C PRO A 431 -13.20 15.66 1.05
N TYR A 432 -14.38 15.23 1.47
CA TYR A 432 -14.93 15.50 2.79
C TYR A 432 -15.61 14.25 3.35
N LYS A 433 -15.78 14.22 4.66
CA LYS A 433 -16.57 13.21 5.36
C LYS A 433 -17.58 13.88 6.27
N CYS A 434 -18.68 13.21 6.54
CA CYS A 434 -19.61 13.69 7.56
C CYS A 434 -18.98 13.60 8.95
N ILE A 435 -19.32 14.54 9.84
CA ILE A 435 -18.79 14.63 11.21
C ILE A 435 -19.04 13.32 12.00
N SER A 436 -20.13 12.62 11.70
CA SER A 436 -20.53 11.38 12.35
C SER A 436 -21.04 10.35 11.35
N ALA A 437 -20.85 9.06 11.65
CA ALA A 437 -21.39 7.93 10.89
C ALA A 437 -22.93 7.87 10.87
N LYS A 438 -23.62 8.69 11.69
CA LYS A 438 -25.08 8.83 11.68
C LYS A 438 -25.60 9.51 10.40
N TYR A 439 -24.74 10.28 9.74
CA TYR A 439 -25.07 11.02 8.53
C TYR A 439 -24.53 10.29 7.30
N LYS A 440 -25.33 10.23 6.23
CA LYS A 440 -24.92 9.58 4.99
C LYS A 440 -24.40 10.60 3.96
N MET A 441 -23.30 10.27 3.31
CA MET A 441 -22.80 10.99 2.13
C MET A 441 -23.77 10.84 0.95
N PRO A 442 -23.87 11.83 0.05
CA PRO A 442 -23.02 13.03 -0.05
C PRO A 442 -23.46 14.21 0.83
N ASN A 443 -24.75 14.42 1.08
CA ASN A 443 -25.24 15.66 1.72
C ASN A 443 -25.16 15.66 3.26
N CYS A 444 -24.67 14.59 3.88
CA CYS A 444 -24.60 14.43 5.33
C CYS A 444 -25.96 14.60 6.03
N TYR A 445 -27.01 14.05 5.41
CA TYR A 445 -28.35 13.99 5.97
C TYR A 445 -28.52 12.79 6.90
N THR A 446 -29.43 12.93 7.85
CA THR A 446 -29.95 11.79 8.62
C THR A 446 -30.78 10.88 7.71
N PRO A 447 -30.97 9.59 8.05
CA PRO A 447 -31.81 8.69 7.26
C PRO A 447 -33.25 9.19 7.10
N LEU A 448 -33.79 9.95 8.07
CA LEU A 448 -35.12 10.56 7.97
C LEU A 448 -35.13 11.74 6.99
N GLU A 449 -34.13 12.65 7.10
CA GLU A 449 -33.98 13.78 6.17
C GLU A 449 -33.79 13.28 4.73
N GLU A 450 -33.02 12.20 4.53
CA GLU A 450 -32.83 11.57 3.21
C GLU A 450 -34.18 11.13 2.62
N VAL A 451 -35.04 10.48 3.41
CA VAL A 451 -36.41 10.13 2.98
C VAL A 451 -37.21 11.40 2.63
N ILE A 452 -37.22 12.39 3.51
CA ILE A 452 -37.96 13.65 3.29
C ILE A 452 -37.53 14.33 1.98
N TYR A 453 -36.23 14.43 1.72
CA TYR A 453 -35.71 15.07 0.53
C TYR A 453 -35.84 14.21 -0.74
N THR A 454 -35.84 12.88 -0.64
CA THR A 454 -36.17 12.02 -1.80
C THR A 454 -37.61 12.23 -2.31
N PHE A 455 -38.54 12.61 -1.43
CA PHE A 455 -39.91 12.97 -1.81
C PHE A 455 -40.05 14.41 -2.32
N GLY A 456 -38.97 15.17 -2.50
CA GLY A 456 -39.01 16.56 -2.97
C GLY A 456 -39.02 17.61 -1.84
N GLY A 457 -38.76 17.18 -0.59
CA GLY A 457 -38.64 18.04 0.57
C GLY A 457 -39.76 17.86 1.61
N PRO A 458 -39.71 18.64 2.70
CA PRO A 458 -40.64 18.50 3.82
C PRO A 458 -42.12 18.64 3.43
N TRP A 459 -42.41 19.56 2.51
CA TRP A 459 -43.78 19.87 2.09
C TRP A 459 -44.42 18.73 1.30
N SER A 460 -43.73 18.19 0.31
CA SER A 460 -44.24 17.08 -0.51
C SER A 460 -44.32 15.78 0.29
N PHE A 461 -43.36 15.52 1.19
CA PHE A 461 -43.43 14.38 2.11
C PHE A 461 -44.65 14.45 3.04
N ALA A 462 -44.97 15.63 3.59
CA ALA A 462 -46.15 15.82 4.42
C ALA A 462 -47.46 15.57 3.67
N VAL A 463 -47.56 16.03 2.41
CA VAL A 463 -48.72 15.77 1.55
C VAL A 463 -48.87 14.28 1.25
N PHE A 464 -47.78 13.59 0.94
CA PHE A 464 -47.79 12.15 0.69
C PHE A 464 -48.19 11.35 1.94
N LEU A 465 -47.65 11.72 3.11
CA LEU A 465 -48.00 11.11 4.39
C LEU A 465 -49.50 11.29 4.70
N PHE A 466 -50.02 12.49 4.47
CA PHE A 466 -51.44 12.79 4.64
C PHE A 466 -52.32 11.93 3.72
N PHE A 467 -51.96 11.80 2.45
CA PHE A 467 -52.67 10.93 1.51
C PHE A 467 -52.60 9.45 1.92
N ALA A 468 -51.44 8.98 2.38
CA ALA A 468 -51.27 7.61 2.87
C ALA A 468 -52.10 7.33 4.13
N ILE A 469 -52.20 8.29 5.06
CA ILE A 469 -53.05 8.17 6.26
C ILE A 469 -54.53 8.12 5.86
N ILE A 470 -54.96 8.95 4.91
CA ILE A 470 -56.34 8.90 4.38
C ILE A 470 -56.61 7.55 3.71
N LEU A 471 -55.71 7.08 2.85
CA LEU A 471 -55.84 5.78 2.20
C LEU A 471 -55.90 4.64 3.23
N LEU A 472 -55.05 4.68 4.26
CA LEU A 472 -55.06 3.71 5.35
C LEU A 472 -56.38 3.77 6.14
N ALA A 473 -56.90 4.96 6.42
CA ALA A 473 -58.19 5.13 7.07
C ALA A 473 -59.34 4.58 6.21
N LEU A 474 -59.29 4.77 4.88
CA LEU A 474 -60.26 4.21 3.93
C LEU A 474 -60.15 2.68 3.82
N ILE A 475 -58.95 2.12 3.86
CA ILE A 475 -58.75 0.66 3.89
C ILE A 475 -59.25 0.09 5.21
N LEU A 476 -58.94 0.73 6.35
CA LEU A 476 -59.41 0.30 7.66
C LEU A 476 -60.93 0.43 7.80
N SER A 477 -61.56 1.44 7.19
CA SER A 477 -63.02 1.56 7.16
C SER A 477 -63.65 0.49 6.24
N ALA A 478 -63.07 0.22 5.08
CA ALA A 478 -63.51 -0.86 4.19
C ALA A 478 -63.35 -2.25 4.84
N VAL A 479 -62.27 -2.46 5.60
CA VAL A 479 -62.03 -3.68 6.39
C VAL A 479 -63.03 -3.79 7.54
N ARG A 480 -63.37 -2.69 8.23
CA ARG A 480 -64.45 -2.69 9.25
C ARG A 480 -65.82 -3.00 8.66
N VAL A 481 -66.14 -2.49 7.47
CA VAL A 481 -67.41 -2.78 6.79
C VAL A 481 -67.49 -4.23 6.29
N LYS A 482 -66.35 -4.86 6.00
CA LYS A 482 -66.29 -6.25 5.50
C LYS A 482 -66.09 -7.32 6.59
N ILE A 483 -65.79 -6.92 7.83
CA ILE A 483 -65.66 -7.81 9.00
C ILE A 483 -66.91 -7.73 9.92
N GLY A 484 -67.88 -6.86 9.62
CA GLY A 484 -69.15 -6.76 10.32
C GLY A 484 -70.19 -7.82 9.92
N GLU A 485 -69.80 -9.09 9.74
CA GLU A 485 -70.73 -10.24 9.74
C GLU A 485 -69.95 -11.57 9.70
N SER A 486 -69.28 -11.93 10.81
CA SER A 486 -69.11 -13.33 11.25
C SER A 486 -68.40 -13.37 12.62
N GLU A 487 -69.15 -13.73 13.67
CA GLU A 487 -68.59 -14.19 14.93
C GLU A 487 -67.90 -15.54 14.73
N VAL A 488 -66.57 -15.57 14.77
CA VAL A 488 -65.83 -16.79 15.13
C VAL A 488 -64.66 -16.42 16.03
N THR A 489 -64.63 -17.11 17.17
CA THR A 489 -63.77 -16.95 18.34
C THR A 489 -62.29 -17.12 17.98
N TYR A 490 -61.50 -16.06 18.12
CA TYR A 490 -60.03 -16.17 18.13
C TYR A 490 -59.56 -16.70 19.48
N ARG A 491 -59.19 -17.99 19.52
CA ARG A 491 -58.25 -18.50 20.53
C ARG A 491 -56.88 -17.89 20.23
N ALA A 492 -56.39 -17.10 21.18
CA ALA A 492 -55.02 -16.64 21.23
C ALA A 492 -54.06 -17.84 21.33
N THR A 493 -53.20 -17.99 20.33
CA THR A 493 -51.91 -18.68 20.48
C THR A 493 -50.82 -17.65 20.32
N SER A 494 -50.21 -17.34 21.46
CA SER A 494 -48.96 -16.64 21.65
C SER A 494 -47.78 -17.34 20.95
N ALA A 495 -46.71 -16.56 20.79
CA ALA A 495 -45.36 -16.92 20.30
C ALA A 495 -45.12 -16.79 18.78
N ILE A 496 -45.06 -15.53 18.32
CA ILE A 496 -44.18 -15.17 17.20
C ILE A 496 -42.76 -15.06 17.80
N HIS A 497 -41.95 -16.11 17.60
CA HIS A 497 -40.51 -16.01 17.80
C HIS A 497 -39.89 -15.56 16.48
N ASN A 498 -39.39 -14.33 16.48
CA ASN A 498 -38.47 -13.83 15.47
C ASN A 498 -37.13 -14.53 15.67
N ASP A 499 -36.66 -15.30 14.70
CA ASP A 499 -35.25 -15.64 14.60
C ASP A 499 -34.72 -15.31 13.21
N ALA A 500 -34.08 -14.15 13.14
CA ALA A 500 -33.10 -13.81 12.13
C ALA A 500 -31.74 -13.65 12.82
N TYR A 501 -30.77 -14.40 12.29
CA TYR A 501 -29.32 -14.32 12.48
C TYR A 501 -28.67 -14.90 13.76
N ALA A 502 -27.58 -15.61 13.45
CA ALA A 502 -26.37 -15.83 14.24
C ALA A 502 -26.42 -16.96 15.29
N SER A 503 -25.72 -18.04 14.94
CA SER A 503 -24.78 -18.77 15.80
C SER A 503 -25.11 -18.81 17.30
N SER A 504 -25.68 -19.91 17.75
CA SER A 504 -25.56 -20.33 19.15
C SER A 504 -25.03 -21.77 19.23
N PRO A 505 -24.19 -22.06 20.24
CA PRO A 505 -23.50 -23.32 20.38
C PRO A 505 -24.43 -24.39 20.96
N PHE A 506 -24.05 -25.63 20.68
CA PHE A 506 -24.61 -26.87 21.18
C PHE A 506 -24.97 -26.79 22.68
N LEU A 507 -26.27 -26.71 22.99
CA LEU A 507 -26.78 -27.09 24.30
C LEU A 507 -27.48 -28.44 24.15
N LEU A 508 -26.76 -29.47 24.60
CA LEU A 508 -27.25 -30.81 24.87
C LEU A 508 -28.44 -30.74 25.83
N SER A 509 -29.65 -30.87 25.28
CA SER A 509 -30.78 -31.35 26.06
C SER A 509 -30.61 -32.85 26.26
N LEU A 510 -30.41 -33.24 27.50
CA LEU A 510 -30.24 -34.61 28.04
C LEU A 510 -31.47 -35.52 27.86
N ALA A 511 -32.34 -35.24 26.88
CA ALA A 511 -33.55 -36.04 26.58
C ALA A 511 -33.44 -36.88 25.29
N GLU A 512 -32.38 -36.70 24.48
CA GLU A 512 -32.00 -37.68 23.47
C GLU A 512 -30.78 -38.45 23.98
N VAL A 513 -31.03 -39.61 24.59
CA VAL A 513 -30.04 -40.68 24.58
C VAL A 513 -29.58 -40.83 23.13
N PRO A 514 -28.27 -40.71 22.80
CA PRO A 514 -27.81 -40.94 21.44
C PRO A 514 -28.06 -42.42 21.14
N GLY A 515 -29.19 -42.71 20.51
CA GLY A 515 -29.46 -44.04 20.01
C GLY A 515 -28.32 -44.41 19.08
N ALA A 516 -27.79 -45.61 19.26
CA ALA A 516 -26.85 -46.27 18.34
C ALA A 516 -27.36 -46.32 16.88
N SER A 517 -28.59 -45.84 16.59
CA SER A 517 -29.21 -45.78 15.26
C SER A 517 -28.54 -44.82 14.28
N ARG A 518 -27.83 -43.77 14.72
CA ARG A 518 -27.26 -42.76 13.79
C ARG A 518 -26.14 -43.32 12.90
N ALA A 519 -25.42 -44.36 13.36
CA ALA A 519 -24.40 -45.05 12.56
C ALA A 519 -24.99 -46.17 11.69
N GLU A 520 -26.09 -46.80 12.10
CA GLU A 520 -26.80 -47.82 11.30
C GLU A 520 -27.50 -47.20 10.08
N GLU A 521 -28.01 -45.97 10.18
CA GLU A 521 -28.69 -45.28 9.07
C GLU A 521 -27.77 -44.96 7.88
N THR A 522 -26.49 -44.67 8.14
CA THR A 522 -25.52 -44.37 7.06
C THR A 522 -25.08 -45.64 6.33
N GLN A 523 -25.00 -46.77 7.04
CA GLN A 523 -24.67 -48.07 6.45
C GLN A 523 -25.83 -48.67 5.65
N SER A 524 -27.07 -48.40 6.05
CA SER A 524 -28.28 -48.92 5.40
C SER A 524 -28.79 -48.07 4.23
N HIS A 525 -28.35 -46.81 4.08
CA HIS A 525 -28.72 -45.98 2.92
C HIS A 525 -28.26 -46.62 1.60
N VAL A 526 -29.08 -46.55 0.54
CA VAL A 526 -28.79 -47.11 -0.79
C VAL A 526 -28.59 -46.01 -1.81
N HIS A 527 -29.62 -45.19 -2.01
CA HIS A 527 -29.66 -44.21 -3.09
C HIS A 527 -30.59 -43.05 -2.70
N ARG A 528 -30.24 -41.85 -3.20
CA ARG A 528 -31.04 -40.64 -3.08
C ARG A 528 -31.61 -40.27 -4.44
N MET A 529 -32.93 -40.24 -4.55
CA MET A 529 -33.64 -39.86 -5.77
C MET A 529 -34.20 -38.44 -5.62
N TYR A 530 -33.85 -37.54 -6.54
CA TYR A 530 -34.30 -36.14 -6.50
C TYR A 530 -35.64 -35.96 -7.25
N PHE A 531 -36.50 -35.09 -6.73
CA PHE A 531 -37.69 -34.64 -7.45
C PHE A 531 -37.28 -33.70 -8.60
N MET A 532 -37.91 -33.91 -9.74
CA MET A 532 -37.82 -33.06 -10.93
C MET A 532 -38.74 -31.85 -10.81
N GLY A 533 -38.35 -30.74 -11.45
CA GLY A 533 -39.13 -29.51 -11.53
C GLY A 533 -38.72 -28.41 -10.52
N PRO A 534 -38.98 -27.12 -10.84
CA PRO A 534 -38.58 -25.95 -10.03
C PRO A 534 -39.49 -25.64 -8.83
N ASN A 535 -40.41 -26.52 -8.47
CA ASN A 535 -41.42 -26.33 -7.42
C ASN A 535 -42.26 -25.05 -7.61
N THR A 536 -42.80 -24.83 -8.81
CA THR A 536 -43.68 -23.70 -9.10
C THR A 536 -45.12 -24.17 -9.22
N PHE A 537 -46.09 -23.26 -9.11
CA PHE A 537 -47.51 -23.60 -9.29
C PHE A 537 -47.82 -24.16 -10.69
N ARG A 538 -46.98 -23.85 -11.69
CA ARG A 538 -47.10 -24.37 -13.06
C ARG A 538 -46.45 -25.74 -13.22
N GLU A 539 -45.32 -25.95 -12.56
CA GLU A 539 -44.54 -27.18 -12.63
C GLU A 539 -44.16 -27.61 -11.20
N PRO A 540 -45.01 -28.43 -10.55
CA PRO A 540 -44.75 -28.96 -9.22
C PRO A 540 -43.64 -30.02 -9.26
N TRP A 541 -43.20 -30.42 -8.08
CA TRP A 541 -42.29 -31.56 -7.94
C TRP A 541 -42.93 -32.85 -8.45
N HIS A 542 -42.17 -33.62 -9.21
CA HIS A 542 -42.57 -34.95 -9.66
C HIS A 542 -41.34 -35.87 -9.77
N LEU A 543 -41.55 -37.16 -9.72
CA LEU A 543 -40.52 -38.18 -9.92
C LEU A 543 -40.73 -38.86 -11.28
N PRO A 544 -39.64 -39.23 -11.98
CA PRO A 544 -39.73 -39.96 -13.24
C PRO A 544 -40.27 -41.38 -13.04
N TYR A 545 -40.99 -41.86 -14.05
CA TYR A 545 -41.33 -43.28 -14.17
C TYR A 545 -40.08 -44.09 -14.49
N SER A 546 -40.03 -45.33 -13.99
CA SER A 546 -38.89 -46.25 -13.95
C SER A 546 -37.90 -46.04 -12.80
N PRO A 547 -37.54 -47.11 -12.07
CA PRO A 547 -36.53 -47.04 -11.03
C PRO A 547 -35.12 -46.95 -11.63
N PRO A 548 -34.21 -46.12 -11.07
CA PRO A 548 -32.81 -46.10 -11.49
C PRO A 548 -32.11 -47.46 -11.26
N GLU A 549 -31.06 -47.73 -12.04
CA GLU A 549 -30.27 -48.99 -11.98
C GLU A 549 -29.75 -49.29 -10.56
N SER A 550 -29.52 -48.27 -9.75
CA SER A 550 -29.08 -48.38 -8.36
C SER A 550 -30.14 -49.01 -7.43
N ILE A 551 -31.44 -48.84 -7.73
CA ILE A 551 -32.54 -49.32 -6.87
C ILE A 551 -33.39 -50.42 -7.51
N ILE A 552 -33.19 -50.74 -8.79
CA ILE A 552 -33.97 -51.77 -9.51
C ILE A 552 -33.94 -53.15 -8.81
N GLY A 553 -32.86 -53.45 -8.08
CA GLY A 553 -32.70 -54.68 -7.32
C GLY A 553 -33.48 -54.74 -5.99
N ILE A 554 -33.84 -53.59 -5.40
CA ILE A 554 -34.50 -53.50 -4.08
C ILE A 554 -36.01 -53.24 -4.18
N VAL A 555 -36.50 -52.94 -5.38
CA VAL A 555 -37.87 -52.47 -5.62
C VAL A 555 -38.60 -53.38 -6.62
N TYR A 556 -39.92 -53.47 -6.50
CA TYR A 556 -40.80 -54.04 -7.54
C TYR A 556 -41.22 -52.93 -8.51
N GLU A 557 -40.89 -53.07 -9.80
CA GLU A 557 -41.10 -52.03 -10.82
C GLU A 557 -42.56 -51.56 -10.92
N ASP A 558 -43.52 -52.49 -10.95
CA ASP A 558 -44.95 -52.15 -11.06
C ASP A 558 -45.50 -51.44 -9.81
N ALA A 559 -45.03 -51.84 -8.62
CA ALA A 559 -45.43 -51.19 -7.36
C ALA A 559 -44.74 -49.84 -7.19
N PHE A 560 -43.54 -49.68 -7.75
CA PHE A 560 -42.84 -48.41 -7.80
C PHE A 560 -43.58 -47.39 -8.66
N ASN A 561 -43.96 -47.76 -9.88
CA ASN A 561 -44.67 -46.85 -10.78
C ASN A 561 -46.00 -46.37 -10.18
N ARG A 562 -46.74 -47.25 -9.49
CA ARG A 562 -47.94 -46.86 -8.72
C ARG A 562 -47.64 -45.89 -7.59
N PHE A 563 -46.56 -46.12 -6.85
CA PHE A 563 -46.09 -45.17 -5.83
C PHE A 563 -45.73 -43.81 -6.45
N ILE A 564 -45.12 -43.79 -7.63
CA ILE A 564 -44.80 -42.57 -8.36
C ILE A 564 -46.08 -41.82 -8.77
N ASP A 565 -47.12 -42.51 -9.23
CA ASP A 565 -48.42 -41.91 -9.53
C ASP A 565 -48.99 -41.18 -8.30
N GLU A 566 -49.04 -41.88 -7.17
CA GLU A 566 -49.63 -41.35 -5.93
C GLU A 566 -48.82 -40.18 -5.37
N ILE A 567 -47.48 -40.29 -5.31
CA ILE A 567 -46.64 -39.23 -4.74
C ILE A 567 -46.60 -37.98 -5.63
N ASN A 568 -46.67 -38.15 -6.96
CA ASN A 568 -46.76 -37.03 -7.90
C ASN A 568 -48.10 -36.29 -7.75
N LEU A 569 -49.20 -37.01 -7.47
CA LEU A 569 -50.49 -36.40 -7.14
C LEU A 569 -50.43 -35.62 -5.81
N VAL A 570 -49.76 -36.15 -4.78
CA VAL A 570 -49.58 -35.45 -3.50
C VAL A 570 -48.73 -34.18 -3.66
N ALA A 571 -47.71 -34.23 -4.53
CA ALA A 571 -46.82 -33.12 -4.81
C ALA A 571 -47.47 -32.00 -5.66
N ALA A 572 -48.52 -32.31 -6.42
CA ALA A 572 -49.21 -31.35 -7.28
C ALA A 572 -49.90 -30.21 -6.48
N PHE A 573 -49.89 -29.00 -7.04
CA PHE A 573 -50.62 -27.86 -6.49
C PHE A 573 -52.04 -27.80 -7.05
N GLU A 574 -52.98 -27.36 -6.22
CA GLU A 574 -54.34 -27.07 -6.69
C GLU A 574 -54.36 -25.74 -7.46
N TRP A 575 -55.23 -25.63 -8.46
CA TRP A 575 -55.27 -24.49 -9.38
C TRP A 575 -55.49 -23.14 -8.67
N TRP A 576 -56.33 -23.12 -7.62
CA TRP A 576 -56.67 -21.89 -6.89
C TRP A 576 -55.48 -21.35 -6.09
N GLU A 577 -54.52 -22.20 -5.69
CA GLU A 577 -53.34 -21.76 -4.95
C GLU A 577 -52.47 -20.82 -5.80
N GLY A 578 -52.37 -21.14 -7.10
CA GLY A 578 -51.70 -20.32 -8.09
C GLY A 578 -52.45 -19.04 -8.38
N SER A 579 -53.78 -19.08 -8.47
CA SER A 579 -54.62 -17.89 -8.67
C SER A 579 -54.47 -16.89 -7.52
N VAL A 580 -54.48 -17.36 -6.26
CA VAL A 580 -54.24 -16.50 -5.08
C VAL A 580 -52.85 -15.87 -5.14
N HIS A 581 -51.82 -16.64 -5.49
CA HIS A 581 -50.47 -16.10 -5.66
C HIS A 581 -50.41 -15.02 -6.75
N SER A 582 -51.05 -15.23 -7.90
CA SER A 582 -51.09 -14.25 -8.99
C SER A 582 -51.79 -12.95 -8.59
N ILE A 583 -52.91 -13.04 -7.86
CA ILE A 583 -53.62 -11.86 -7.34
C ILE A 583 -52.73 -11.11 -6.34
N LEU A 584 -52.14 -11.83 -5.37
CA LEU A 584 -51.24 -11.22 -4.38
C LEU A 584 -49.98 -10.64 -5.01
N ALA A 585 -49.46 -11.23 -6.09
CA ALA A 585 -48.26 -10.73 -6.77
C ALA A 585 -48.49 -9.33 -7.36
N VAL A 586 -49.72 -9.02 -7.80
CA VAL A 586 -50.12 -7.70 -8.30
C VAL A 586 -50.42 -6.73 -7.16
N LEU A 587 -51.12 -7.18 -6.11
CA LEU A 587 -51.57 -6.31 -5.02
C LEU A 587 -50.49 -6.03 -3.96
N ALA A 588 -49.70 -7.04 -3.58
CA ALA A 588 -48.70 -6.98 -2.52
C ALA A 588 -47.67 -8.11 -2.66
N TYR A 589 -46.60 -7.85 -3.42
CA TYR A 589 -45.55 -8.83 -3.70
C TYR A 589 -44.94 -9.54 -2.47
N PRO A 590 -44.65 -8.85 -1.33
CA PRO A 590 -44.14 -9.53 -0.12
C PRO A 590 -45.11 -10.57 0.45
N CYS A 591 -46.43 -10.31 0.35
CA CYS A 591 -47.46 -11.27 0.75
C CYS A 591 -47.54 -12.44 -0.24
N ALA A 592 -47.36 -12.19 -1.54
CA ALA A 592 -47.32 -13.22 -2.56
C ALA A 592 -46.16 -14.21 -2.37
N TRP A 593 -44.97 -13.70 -2.02
CA TRP A 593 -43.80 -14.51 -1.70
C TRP A 593 -44.03 -15.34 -0.44
N SER A 594 -44.53 -14.71 0.63
CA SER A 594 -44.86 -15.41 1.89
C SER A 594 -45.91 -16.51 1.69
N TRP A 595 -46.95 -16.25 0.89
CA TRP A 595 -47.96 -17.24 0.51
C TRP A 595 -47.35 -18.44 -0.22
N LYS A 596 -46.51 -18.18 -1.23
CA LYS A 596 -45.81 -19.21 -2.01
C LYS A 596 -44.93 -20.09 -1.10
N GLN A 597 -44.17 -19.47 -0.20
CA GLN A 597 -43.31 -20.20 0.75
C GLN A 597 -44.13 -21.03 1.76
N TRP A 598 -45.23 -20.48 2.27
CA TRP A 598 -46.13 -21.20 3.17
C TRP A 598 -46.76 -22.43 2.51
N ARG A 599 -47.24 -22.31 1.26
CA ARG A 599 -47.77 -23.47 0.51
C ARG A 599 -46.72 -24.53 0.26
N ARG A 600 -45.49 -24.14 -0.11
CA ARG A 600 -44.37 -25.07 -0.28
C ARG A 600 -44.06 -25.84 1.02
N ARG A 601 -44.04 -25.17 2.17
CA ARG A 601 -43.86 -25.81 3.49
C ARG A 601 -44.95 -26.83 3.78
N LYS A 602 -46.22 -26.46 3.52
CA LYS A 602 -47.34 -27.38 3.73
C LYS A 602 -47.24 -28.62 2.84
N LYS A 603 -46.78 -28.48 1.59
CA LYS A 603 -46.61 -29.60 0.66
C LYS A 603 -45.49 -30.55 1.07
N ILE A 604 -44.33 -30.06 1.50
CA ILE A 604 -43.26 -30.98 1.96
C ILE A 604 -43.67 -31.75 3.22
N HIS A 605 -44.36 -31.10 4.17
CA HIS A 605 -44.88 -31.80 5.35
C HIS A 605 -45.88 -32.89 4.96
N ARG A 606 -46.77 -32.62 3.99
CA ARG A 606 -47.71 -33.62 3.49
C ARG A 606 -47.00 -34.79 2.79
N LEU A 607 -45.94 -34.53 2.02
CA LEU A 607 -45.12 -35.58 1.40
C LEU A 607 -44.40 -36.44 2.46
N GLN A 608 -43.90 -35.81 3.52
CA GLN A 608 -43.26 -36.53 4.63
C GLN A 608 -44.26 -37.39 5.40
N GLU A 609 -45.46 -36.89 5.69
CA GLU A 609 -46.55 -37.65 6.31
C GLU A 609 -47.01 -38.82 5.42
N TYR A 610 -47.14 -38.56 4.12
CA TYR A 610 -47.53 -39.57 3.14
C TYR A 610 -46.58 -40.78 3.20
N VAL A 611 -45.27 -40.52 3.05
CA VAL A 611 -44.26 -41.59 3.03
C VAL A 611 -44.05 -42.23 4.40
N LYS A 612 -44.22 -41.49 5.51
CA LYS A 612 -43.98 -42.01 6.86
C LYS A 612 -45.16 -42.84 7.41
N SER A 613 -46.39 -42.47 7.07
CA SER A 613 -47.59 -43.00 7.74
C SER A 613 -48.71 -43.47 6.83
N GLU A 614 -48.86 -42.95 5.61
CA GLU A 614 -49.98 -43.32 4.73
C GLU A 614 -49.59 -44.40 3.71
N TYR A 615 -48.33 -44.46 3.30
CA TYR A 615 -47.84 -45.42 2.30
C TYR A 615 -47.20 -46.65 2.95
N ASP A 616 -47.67 -47.85 2.58
CA ASP A 616 -47.24 -49.14 3.16
C ASP A 616 -45.85 -49.64 2.68
N HIS A 617 -45.05 -48.78 2.05
CA HIS A 617 -43.74 -49.13 1.46
C HIS A 617 -43.76 -50.36 0.54
N SER A 618 -44.93 -50.69 -0.05
CA SER A 618 -45.17 -51.93 -0.79
C SER A 618 -44.24 -52.12 -2.00
N CYS A 619 -43.66 -51.03 -2.51
CA CYS A 619 -42.65 -51.04 -3.56
C CYS A 619 -41.32 -51.70 -3.15
N LEU A 620 -40.99 -51.79 -1.86
CA LEU A 620 -39.74 -52.39 -1.39
C LEU A 620 -39.84 -53.93 -1.32
N ARG A 621 -38.76 -54.63 -1.70
CA ARG A 621 -38.68 -56.10 -1.64
C ARG A 621 -38.49 -56.64 -0.23
N SER A 622 -37.74 -55.95 0.63
CA SER A 622 -37.54 -56.37 2.03
C SER A 622 -38.86 -56.40 2.81
N CYS A 623 -39.07 -57.46 3.59
CA CYS A 623 -40.24 -57.59 4.47
C CYS A 623 -40.08 -56.71 5.71
N ARG A 624 -38.88 -56.62 6.27
CA ARG A 624 -38.56 -55.80 7.45
C ARG A 624 -38.67 -54.30 7.20
N SER A 625 -38.23 -53.80 6.04
CA SER A 625 -38.36 -52.37 5.72
C SER A 625 -39.82 -51.93 5.58
N ARG A 626 -40.68 -52.80 5.04
CA ARG A 626 -42.13 -52.64 4.96
C ARG A 626 -42.79 -52.62 6.32
N ALA A 627 -42.53 -53.65 7.15
CA ALA A 627 -43.15 -53.78 8.46
C ALA A 627 -42.78 -52.64 9.45
N LEU A 628 -41.57 -52.08 9.32
CA LEU A 628 -41.09 -51.04 10.23
C LEU A 628 -41.31 -49.61 9.73
N TYR A 629 -41.85 -49.40 8.52
CA TYR A 629 -41.98 -48.09 7.89
C TYR A 629 -40.66 -47.28 7.91
N LYS A 630 -39.54 -47.97 7.64
CA LYS A 630 -38.17 -47.41 7.73
C LYS A 630 -37.39 -47.42 6.42
N GLY A 631 -38.00 -47.91 5.33
CA GLY A 631 -37.30 -48.09 4.06
C GLY A 631 -37.23 -46.86 3.15
N LEU A 632 -38.06 -45.84 3.37
CA LEU A 632 -38.07 -44.59 2.60
C LEU A 632 -38.12 -43.40 3.55
N LYS A 633 -37.38 -42.32 3.24
CA LYS A 633 -37.49 -41.02 3.92
C LYS A 633 -37.50 -39.88 2.91
N VAL A 634 -38.31 -38.85 3.14
CA VAL A 634 -38.37 -37.65 2.29
C VAL A 634 -37.67 -36.48 2.97
N GLY A 635 -36.76 -35.84 2.25
CA GLY A 635 -36.07 -34.63 2.68
C GLY A 635 -36.21 -33.50 1.67
N SER A 636 -35.84 -32.29 2.08
CA SER A 636 -35.81 -31.11 1.22
C SER A 636 -34.73 -30.14 1.62
N THR A 637 -34.31 -29.29 0.68
CA THR A 637 -33.46 -28.14 0.97
C THR A 637 -34.22 -27.09 1.80
N PRO A 638 -33.52 -26.24 2.59
CA PRO A 638 -34.16 -25.27 3.48
C PRO A 638 -34.96 -24.17 2.74
N ASP A 639 -34.61 -23.91 1.48
CA ASP A 639 -35.30 -22.99 0.59
C ASP A 639 -36.49 -23.62 -0.16
N LEU A 640 -36.72 -24.93 0.04
CA LEU A 640 -37.83 -25.71 -0.53
C LEU A 640 -37.85 -25.69 -2.06
N MET A 641 -36.69 -25.57 -2.69
CA MET A 641 -36.56 -25.60 -4.15
C MET A 641 -36.28 -27.02 -4.65
N VAL A 642 -35.58 -27.84 -3.87
CA VAL A 642 -35.27 -29.23 -4.20
C VAL A 642 -35.78 -30.15 -3.08
N ALA A 643 -36.45 -31.22 -3.46
CA ALA A 643 -36.83 -32.33 -2.58
C ALA A 643 -36.18 -33.62 -3.06
N TYR A 644 -36.03 -34.59 -2.16
CA TYR A 644 -35.48 -35.91 -2.48
C TYR A 644 -36.08 -37.01 -1.61
N ILE A 645 -35.98 -38.25 -2.08
CA ILE A 645 -36.35 -39.47 -1.37
C ILE A 645 -35.09 -40.33 -1.19
N ASP A 646 -34.81 -40.69 0.06
CA ASP A 646 -33.73 -41.59 0.44
C ASP A 646 -34.27 -43.01 0.65
N PHE A 647 -33.61 -44.00 0.03
CA PHE A 647 -33.92 -45.42 0.13
C PHE A 647 -32.97 -46.10 1.12
N PHE A 648 -33.50 -46.95 2.01
CA PHE A 648 -32.74 -47.68 3.04
C PHE A 648 -33.00 -49.19 2.96
N LEU A 649 -31.94 -49.98 3.18
CA LEU A 649 -31.99 -51.44 3.26
C LEU A 649 -32.60 -51.90 4.58
N GLY A 650 -33.47 -52.91 4.52
CA GLY A 650 -34.08 -53.50 5.71
C GLY A 650 -33.19 -54.50 6.46
N GLY A 651 -32.09 -54.97 5.86
CA GLY A 651 -31.15 -55.95 6.44
C GLY A 651 -31.49 -57.43 6.13
N ASP A 652 -32.69 -57.73 5.65
CA ASP A 652 -33.08 -59.10 5.22
C ASP A 652 -32.43 -59.51 3.89
N GLU A 653 -31.97 -58.53 3.11
CA GLU A 653 -31.38 -58.68 1.80
C GLU A 653 -29.92 -59.15 1.97
N LYS A 654 -29.70 -60.48 1.98
CA LYS A 654 -28.36 -61.07 2.09
C LYS A 654 -27.49 -60.72 0.87
N ARG A 655 -26.60 -59.73 1.00
CA ARG A 655 -25.38 -59.61 0.19
C ARG A 655 -24.15 -59.46 1.07
N LEU A 656 -23.19 -60.36 0.90
CA LEU A 656 -21.91 -60.48 1.61
C LEU A 656 -20.84 -59.43 1.21
N ASP A 657 -21.21 -58.38 0.47
CA ASP A 657 -20.27 -57.40 -0.12
C ASP A 657 -20.44 -55.99 0.47
N VAL A 658 -20.52 -55.87 1.79
CA VAL A 658 -20.71 -54.57 2.47
C VAL A 658 -19.55 -53.59 2.19
N ALA A 659 -18.32 -54.09 1.99
CA ALA A 659 -17.17 -53.27 1.62
C ALA A 659 -17.17 -52.83 0.13
N ALA A 660 -17.76 -53.60 -0.78
CA ALA A 660 -17.80 -53.28 -2.22
C ALA A 660 -19.02 -52.44 -2.64
N THR A 661 -19.98 -52.22 -1.72
CA THR A 661 -21.21 -51.47 -2.01
C THR A 661 -21.00 -49.96 -2.00
N ILE A 662 -19.93 -49.44 -1.37
CA ILE A 662 -19.72 -47.99 -1.22
C ILE A 662 -19.02 -47.41 -2.46
N GLN A 663 -18.02 -48.10 -3.02
CA GLN A 663 -17.39 -47.68 -4.29
C GLN A 663 -18.37 -47.69 -5.47
N LYS A 664 -19.36 -48.60 -5.47
CA LYS A 664 -20.45 -48.64 -6.47
C LYS A 664 -21.45 -47.48 -6.37
N ARG A 665 -21.37 -46.64 -5.32
CA ARG A 665 -22.25 -45.45 -5.14
C ARG A 665 -21.72 -44.20 -5.83
N PHE A 666 -20.46 -44.23 -6.26
CA PHE A 666 -19.87 -43.17 -7.06
C PHE A 666 -19.99 -43.53 -8.55
N PRO A 667 -20.30 -42.55 -9.42
CA PRO A 667 -20.46 -41.13 -9.14
C PRO A 667 -21.77 -40.78 -8.41
N MET A 668 -21.71 -39.85 -7.45
CA MET A 668 -22.88 -39.31 -6.76
C MET A 668 -23.22 -37.92 -7.30
N CYS A 669 -24.45 -37.73 -7.76
CA CYS A 669 -24.95 -36.44 -8.21
C CYS A 669 -25.62 -35.70 -7.05
N LEU A 670 -25.15 -34.49 -6.76
CA LEU A 670 -25.71 -33.61 -5.73
C LEU A 670 -26.25 -32.33 -6.37
N ILE A 671 -27.56 -32.14 -6.29
CA ILE A 671 -28.24 -31.00 -6.91
C ILE A 671 -28.18 -29.77 -5.99
N PHE A 672 -27.95 -28.59 -6.58
CA PHE A 672 -28.01 -27.32 -5.85
C PHE A 672 -29.47 -26.91 -5.59
N GLY A 673 -29.73 -26.42 -4.38
CA GLY A 673 -30.91 -25.63 -4.08
C GLY A 673 -30.79 -24.22 -4.67
N GLY A 674 -31.90 -23.50 -4.69
CA GLY A 674 -32.01 -22.14 -5.21
C GLY A 674 -32.35 -22.09 -6.71
N GLU A 675 -32.88 -20.95 -7.14
CA GLU A 675 -33.11 -20.64 -8.56
C GLU A 675 -32.12 -19.61 -9.11
N GLY A 676 -31.18 -19.13 -8.28
CA GLY A 676 -30.22 -18.07 -8.66
C GLY A 676 -30.84 -16.67 -8.66
N SER A 677 -31.98 -16.50 -7.99
CA SER A 677 -32.57 -15.20 -7.71
C SER A 677 -31.95 -14.59 -6.45
N TYR A 678 -32.10 -13.26 -6.28
CA TYR A 678 -31.56 -12.57 -5.10
C TYR A 678 -32.17 -13.10 -3.78
N MET A 679 -33.42 -13.56 -3.81
CA MET A 679 -34.13 -14.11 -2.64
C MET A 679 -33.80 -15.59 -2.37
N SER A 680 -33.40 -16.35 -3.39
CA SER A 680 -33.01 -17.77 -3.27
C SER A 680 -31.81 -18.06 -4.16
N PRO A 681 -30.59 -17.69 -3.72
CA PRO A 681 -29.37 -17.94 -4.46
C PRO A 681 -29.04 -19.44 -4.51
N TYR A 682 -28.22 -19.83 -5.50
CA TYR A 682 -27.77 -21.21 -5.59
C TYR A 682 -26.94 -21.60 -4.36
N HIS A 683 -27.18 -22.80 -3.84
CA HIS A 683 -26.39 -23.37 -2.75
C HIS A 683 -26.42 -24.90 -2.76
N LEU A 684 -25.32 -25.51 -2.35
CA LEU A 684 -25.23 -26.92 -2.04
C LEU A 684 -25.65 -27.15 -0.58
N HIS A 685 -26.70 -27.94 -0.38
CA HIS A 685 -27.14 -28.38 0.94
C HIS A 685 -26.50 -29.73 1.28
N SER A 686 -25.83 -29.81 2.44
CA SER A 686 -25.24 -31.06 2.93
C SER A 686 -25.92 -31.49 4.22
N ASP A 687 -26.80 -32.50 4.11
CA ASP A 687 -27.44 -33.10 5.27
C ASP A 687 -26.46 -33.91 6.12
N THR A 688 -26.85 -34.24 7.34
CA THR A 688 -26.07 -35.11 8.24
C THR A 688 -25.78 -36.48 7.62
N LEU A 689 -26.73 -37.05 6.87
CA LEU A 689 -26.54 -38.29 6.12
C LEU A 689 -25.40 -38.15 5.09
N LEU A 690 -25.46 -37.11 4.24
CA LEU A 690 -24.47 -36.88 3.19
C LEU A 690 -23.09 -36.58 3.76
N SER A 691 -23.02 -35.75 4.80
CA SER A 691 -21.77 -35.43 5.50
C SER A 691 -21.15 -36.67 6.17
N ASN A 692 -21.96 -37.59 6.71
CA ASN A 692 -21.45 -38.84 7.27
C ASN A 692 -21.01 -39.83 6.19
N LEU A 693 -21.73 -39.89 5.06
CA LEU A 693 -21.36 -40.72 3.90
C LEU A 693 -20.02 -40.28 3.31
N LEU A 694 -19.84 -38.98 3.09
CA LEU A 694 -18.58 -38.42 2.60
C LEU A 694 -17.49 -38.41 3.67
N GLY A 695 -17.88 -38.37 4.94
CA GLY A 695 -17.03 -38.53 6.14
C GLY A 695 -16.17 -39.81 6.13
N GLN A 696 -16.59 -40.83 5.38
CA GLN A 696 -15.84 -42.09 5.22
C GLN A 696 -14.61 -41.94 4.30
N TYR A 697 -14.59 -40.97 3.40
CA TYR A 697 -13.48 -40.71 2.45
C TYR A 697 -12.72 -39.43 2.76
N VAL A 698 -13.44 -38.37 3.16
CA VAL A 698 -12.90 -37.05 3.45
C VAL A 698 -13.36 -36.66 4.84
N SER A 699 -12.48 -36.10 5.67
CA SER A 699 -12.90 -35.66 7.00
C SER A 699 -14.09 -34.68 6.90
N THR A 700 -15.06 -34.83 7.80
CA THR A 700 -16.29 -34.01 7.81
C THR A 700 -15.99 -32.51 7.86
N ALA A 701 -14.88 -32.12 8.51
CA ALA A 701 -14.41 -30.74 8.54
C ALA A 701 -13.97 -30.21 7.16
N ILE A 702 -13.25 -31.02 6.37
CA ILE A 702 -12.82 -30.63 5.02
C ILE A 702 -14.04 -30.54 4.10
N TRP A 703 -14.96 -31.49 4.17
CA TRP A 703 -16.20 -31.46 3.38
C TRP A 703 -17.05 -30.22 3.70
N ASN A 704 -17.30 -29.94 4.98
CA ASN A 704 -18.10 -28.78 5.38
C ASN A 704 -17.44 -27.45 4.98
N ARG A 705 -16.10 -27.34 5.04
CA ARG A 705 -15.37 -26.17 4.55
C ARG A 705 -15.50 -26.01 3.04
N LEU A 706 -15.45 -27.10 2.28
CA LEU A 706 -15.66 -27.08 0.84
C LEU A 706 -17.09 -26.64 0.49
N VAL A 707 -18.11 -27.17 1.18
CA VAL A 707 -19.51 -26.76 0.99
C VAL A 707 -19.67 -25.27 1.30
N ALA A 708 -19.09 -24.77 2.40
CA ALA A 708 -19.14 -23.35 2.75
C ALA A 708 -18.46 -22.47 1.68
N GLY A 709 -17.26 -22.84 1.24
CA GLY A 709 -16.53 -22.13 0.19
C GLY A 709 -17.22 -22.17 -1.18
N LEU A 710 -17.85 -23.29 -1.52
CA LEU A 710 -18.63 -23.40 -2.75
C LEU A 710 -19.90 -22.51 -2.67
N ASN A 711 -20.58 -22.50 -1.52
CA ASN A 711 -21.78 -21.70 -1.31
C ASN A 711 -21.51 -20.19 -1.34
N THR A 712 -20.32 -19.71 -0.96
CA THR A 712 -19.97 -18.29 -1.14
C THR A 712 -19.84 -17.93 -2.61
N GLN A 713 -19.26 -18.81 -3.44
CA GLN A 713 -19.13 -18.59 -4.87
C GLN A 713 -20.50 -18.72 -5.58
N LEU A 714 -21.31 -19.71 -5.22
CA LEU A 714 -22.63 -19.93 -5.83
C LEU A 714 -23.61 -18.77 -5.61
N ARG A 715 -23.47 -17.99 -4.53
CA ARG A 715 -24.27 -16.77 -4.31
C ARG A 715 -24.08 -15.69 -5.37
N SER A 716 -22.96 -15.71 -6.09
CA SER A 716 -22.68 -14.77 -7.19
C SER A 716 -23.30 -15.20 -8.52
N VAL A 717 -23.76 -16.45 -8.64
CA VAL A 717 -24.30 -17.02 -9.88
C VAL A 717 -25.73 -16.55 -10.08
N LYS A 718 -25.99 -15.91 -11.24
CA LYS A 718 -27.31 -15.39 -11.61
C LYS A 718 -27.92 -16.25 -12.70
N GLN A 719 -29.21 -16.57 -12.58
CA GLN A 719 -29.92 -17.42 -13.53
C GLN A 719 -29.87 -16.88 -14.98
N GLY A 720 -30.07 -15.57 -15.16
CA GLY A 720 -30.09 -14.93 -16.49
C GLY A 720 -28.72 -14.84 -17.19
N SER A 721 -27.62 -15.07 -16.48
CA SER A 721 -26.25 -14.98 -17.01
C SER A 721 -25.40 -16.14 -16.51
N ILE A 722 -25.94 -17.35 -16.57
CA ILE A 722 -25.33 -18.55 -16.00
C ILE A 722 -23.96 -18.87 -16.62
N ARG A 723 -23.81 -18.67 -17.94
CA ARG A 723 -22.55 -18.97 -18.66
C ARG A 723 -21.38 -18.09 -18.22
N SER A 724 -21.61 -16.80 -18.03
CA SER A 724 -20.54 -15.87 -17.59
C SER A 724 -20.27 -15.96 -16.09
N THR A 725 -21.31 -16.22 -15.27
CA THR A 725 -21.18 -16.23 -13.81
C THR A 725 -20.69 -17.56 -13.22
N LEU A 726 -20.74 -18.66 -13.97
CA LEU A 726 -20.17 -19.95 -13.54
C LEU A 726 -18.65 -20.04 -13.70
N GLY A 727 -18.02 -19.20 -14.53
CA GLY A 727 -16.56 -19.21 -14.74
C GLY A 727 -15.75 -19.12 -13.44
N PRO A 728 -16.05 -18.15 -12.54
CA PRO A 728 -15.41 -18.07 -11.22
C PRO A 728 -15.61 -19.31 -10.35
N VAL A 729 -16.80 -19.93 -10.39
CA VAL A 729 -17.10 -21.16 -9.63
C VAL A 729 -16.24 -22.32 -10.13
N VAL A 730 -16.15 -22.50 -11.45
CA VAL A 730 -15.31 -23.55 -12.07
C VAL A 730 -13.84 -23.32 -11.77
N SER A 731 -13.37 -22.07 -11.85
CA SER A 731 -12.00 -21.70 -11.49
C SER A 731 -11.70 -22.02 -10.03
N TRP A 732 -12.63 -21.70 -9.11
CA TRP A 732 -12.48 -21.98 -7.68
C TRP A 732 -12.47 -23.48 -7.37
N ILE A 733 -13.35 -24.27 -8.00
CA ILE A 733 -13.35 -25.73 -7.86
C ILE A 733 -12.00 -26.30 -8.32
N LYS A 734 -11.46 -25.85 -9.45
CA LYS A 734 -10.17 -26.34 -9.97
C LYS A 734 -8.97 -25.91 -9.12
N SER A 735 -8.96 -24.68 -8.62
CA SER A 735 -7.79 -24.10 -7.92
C SER A 735 -7.76 -24.38 -6.41
N HIS A 736 -8.92 -24.42 -5.75
CA HIS A 736 -9.02 -24.53 -4.29
C HIS A 736 -9.76 -25.78 -3.82
N GLY A 737 -10.82 -26.20 -4.53
CA GLY A 737 -11.65 -27.35 -4.16
C GLY A 737 -10.98 -28.70 -4.41
N ASN A 738 -10.79 -29.05 -5.68
CA ASN A 738 -10.24 -30.34 -6.11
C ASN A 738 -8.84 -30.62 -5.56
N PRO A 739 -7.89 -29.67 -5.48
CA PRO A 739 -6.56 -29.95 -4.92
C PRO A 739 -6.57 -30.41 -3.46
N GLN A 740 -7.61 -30.06 -2.69
CA GLN A 740 -7.78 -30.54 -1.31
C GLN A 740 -8.47 -31.91 -1.26
N LEU A 741 -9.37 -32.20 -2.19
CA LEU A 741 -10.11 -33.46 -2.27
C LEU A 741 -9.32 -34.59 -2.96
N GLU A 742 -8.48 -34.27 -3.94
CA GLU A 742 -7.66 -35.23 -4.69
C GLU A 742 -6.65 -35.93 -3.78
N ARG A 743 -6.18 -35.26 -2.71
CA ARG A 743 -5.36 -35.89 -1.64
C ARG A 743 -6.06 -37.06 -0.95
N HIS A 744 -7.40 -37.10 -1.01
CA HIS A 744 -8.25 -38.15 -0.45
C HIS A 744 -8.88 -39.03 -1.54
N GLY A 745 -8.42 -38.91 -2.80
CA GLY A 745 -8.93 -39.72 -3.93
C GLY A 745 -10.34 -39.35 -4.41
N VAL A 746 -10.86 -38.18 -3.99
CA VAL A 746 -12.18 -37.68 -4.37
C VAL A 746 -12.02 -36.49 -5.32
N ARG A 747 -12.83 -36.43 -6.38
CA ARG A 747 -12.88 -35.29 -7.31
C ARG A 747 -14.31 -34.82 -7.47
N VAL A 748 -14.48 -33.51 -7.58
CA VAL A 748 -15.78 -32.85 -7.76
C VAL A 748 -15.79 -32.10 -9.08
N GLU A 749 -16.84 -32.31 -9.86
CA GLU A 749 -17.07 -31.58 -11.10
C GLU A 749 -18.45 -30.96 -11.13
N LEU A 750 -18.57 -29.79 -11.74
CA LEU A 750 -19.84 -29.11 -11.91
C LEU A 750 -20.63 -29.82 -13.02
N GLY A 751 -21.88 -30.19 -12.71
CA GLY A 751 -22.80 -30.84 -13.64
C GLY A 751 -23.99 -29.96 -13.97
N TRP A 752 -24.48 -30.09 -15.20
CA TRP A 752 -25.75 -29.51 -15.63
C TRP A 752 -26.71 -30.63 -16.03
N PHE A 753 -27.70 -30.90 -15.18
CA PHE A 753 -28.60 -32.04 -15.30
C PHE A 753 -29.92 -31.60 -15.92
N GLN A 754 -30.30 -32.21 -17.05
CA GLN A 754 -31.62 -31.97 -17.62
C GLN A 754 -32.65 -32.67 -16.73
N ALA A 755 -33.46 -31.88 -16.04
CA ALA A 755 -34.39 -32.37 -15.04
C ALA A 755 -35.80 -32.60 -15.59
N THR A 756 -36.14 -32.06 -16.76
CA THR A 756 -37.46 -32.30 -17.37
C THR A 756 -37.37 -32.38 -18.89
N ALA A 757 -38.33 -33.10 -19.50
CA ALA A 757 -38.52 -33.10 -20.95
C ALA A 757 -38.90 -31.71 -21.50
N SER A 758 -39.42 -30.82 -20.64
CA SER A 758 -39.75 -29.41 -20.94
C SER A 758 -38.51 -28.49 -21.05
N GLY A 759 -37.30 -29.00 -20.81
CA GLY A 759 -36.05 -28.24 -20.95
C GLY A 759 -35.63 -27.46 -19.69
N TYR A 760 -36.15 -27.82 -18.52
CA TYR A 760 -35.63 -27.31 -17.24
C TYR A 760 -34.35 -28.07 -16.88
N TYR A 761 -33.32 -27.31 -16.49
CA TYR A 761 -32.04 -27.86 -16.10
C TYR A 761 -31.70 -27.47 -14.67
N GLN A 762 -31.23 -28.44 -13.90
CA GLN A 762 -30.75 -28.28 -12.53
C GLN A 762 -29.22 -28.25 -12.53
N LEU A 763 -28.65 -27.26 -11.82
CA LEU A 763 -27.22 -27.23 -11.55
C LEU A 763 -26.90 -28.13 -10.36
N GLY A 764 -25.73 -28.76 -10.38
CA GLY A 764 -25.24 -29.53 -9.25
C GLY A 764 -23.78 -29.90 -9.40
N ILE A 765 -23.31 -30.79 -8.54
CA ILE A 765 -21.98 -31.38 -8.64
C ILE A 765 -22.05 -32.89 -8.78
N VAL A 766 -21.10 -33.46 -9.51
CA VAL A 766 -20.80 -34.88 -9.54
C VAL A 766 -19.59 -35.11 -8.65
N VAL A 767 -19.76 -35.94 -7.62
CA VAL A 767 -18.66 -36.41 -6.77
C VAL A 767 -18.25 -37.78 -7.27
N ALA A 768 -16.97 -37.98 -7.58
CA ALA A 768 -16.43 -39.25 -8.02
C ALA A 768 -15.21 -39.64 -7.17
N VAL A 769 -15.03 -40.95 -6.95
CA VAL A 769 -13.89 -41.51 -6.22
C VAL A 769 -13.07 -42.33 -7.22
N ASN A 770 -11.78 -42.01 -7.37
CA ASN A 770 -10.80 -42.65 -8.26
C ASN A 770 -10.90 -42.31 -9.77
N GLU A 771 -9.75 -42.16 -10.45
CA GLU A 771 -9.62 -41.57 -11.80
C GLU A 771 -10.24 -42.36 -12.97
N ASN A 772 -10.61 -43.61 -12.78
CA ASN A 772 -11.04 -44.49 -13.88
C ASN A 772 -12.39 -44.08 -14.50
N PHE A 773 -13.19 -43.23 -13.84
CA PHE A 773 -14.47 -42.76 -14.37
C PHE A 773 -14.31 -41.72 -15.50
N TYR A 774 -13.34 -40.81 -15.39
CA TYR A 774 -13.17 -39.71 -16.35
C TYR A 774 -12.39 -40.12 -17.63
N LYS A 775 -11.60 -41.20 -17.58
CA LYS A 775 -10.91 -41.74 -18.75
C LYS A 775 -11.87 -42.35 -19.79
N SER A 776 -13.07 -42.78 -19.39
CA SER A 776 -14.07 -43.34 -20.30
C SER A 776 -14.82 -42.27 -21.12
N HIS A 777 -14.88 -41.03 -20.67
CA HIS A 777 -15.63 -39.95 -21.34
C HIS A 777 -14.79 -39.10 -22.32
N HIS A 778 -13.46 -39.25 -22.31
CA HIS A 778 -12.56 -38.53 -23.22
C HIS A 778 -12.22 -39.30 -24.52
N HIS A 779 -12.77 -40.51 -24.74
CA HIS A 779 -12.41 -41.36 -25.90
C HIS A 779 -13.42 -41.39 -27.06
N HIS A 780 -14.44 -40.54 -27.09
CA HIS A 780 -15.30 -40.37 -28.27
C HIS A 780 -14.89 -39.17 -29.14
N GLU A 781 -13.60 -39.09 -29.48
CA GLU A 781 -13.11 -38.42 -30.69
C GLU A 781 -12.28 -39.45 -31.45
N HIS A 782 -12.93 -40.24 -32.31
CA HIS A 782 -12.42 -40.88 -33.54
C HIS A 782 -13.36 -42.04 -33.92
N ALA A 783 -14.12 -41.86 -35.01
CA ALA A 783 -14.89 -42.93 -35.65
C ALA A 783 -13.94 -43.94 -36.35
N PRO A 784 -14.35 -45.22 -36.47
CA PRO A 784 -14.97 -45.64 -37.73
C PRO A 784 -16.23 -46.53 -37.58
N ASP A 785 -16.96 -46.62 -38.68
CA ASP A 785 -18.22 -47.36 -38.93
C ASP A 785 -18.32 -48.77 -38.32
N PHE A 786 -19.49 -49.08 -37.73
CA PHE A 786 -20.39 -50.19 -38.12
C PHE A 786 -21.66 -50.26 -37.22
N GLY A 787 -22.83 -50.05 -37.82
CA GLY A 787 -24.08 -50.82 -37.60
C GLY A 787 -24.87 -50.73 -36.27
N ASP A 788 -25.91 -49.90 -36.27
CA ASP A 788 -27.23 -50.06 -35.63
C ASP A 788 -27.38 -50.63 -34.18
N ARG A 789 -27.74 -49.74 -33.23
CA ARG A 789 -29.09 -49.74 -32.58
C ARG A 789 -29.30 -48.60 -31.55
N SER A 790 -30.29 -47.76 -31.88
CA SER A 790 -31.26 -47.04 -31.02
C SER A 790 -30.85 -45.94 -30.02
N ARG A 791 -31.02 -44.69 -30.49
CA ARG A 791 -31.77 -43.53 -29.95
C ARG A 791 -31.40 -42.84 -28.61
N TYR A 792 -30.74 -41.68 -28.82
CA TYR A 792 -30.96 -40.33 -28.23
C TYR A 792 -30.64 -40.05 -26.75
N GLU A 793 -29.44 -39.49 -26.52
CA GLU A 793 -29.25 -38.26 -25.73
C GLU A 793 -28.21 -37.38 -26.45
N LYS A 794 -28.63 -36.22 -26.98
CA LYS A 794 -27.73 -35.18 -27.51
C LYS A 794 -27.47 -34.16 -26.40
N LYS A 795 -26.24 -34.07 -25.89
CA LYS A 795 -25.78 -32.93 -25.08
C LYS A 795 -24.70 -32.16 -25.83
N GLY A 796 -25.00 -30.90 -26.15
CA GLY A 796 -24.03 -29.97 -26.70
C GLY A 796 -23.08 -29.49 -25.60
N GLN A 797 -21.78 -29.74 -25.80
CA GLN A 797 -20.72 -28.99 -25.13
C GLN A 797 -20.69 -27.55 -25.67
N LEU A 798 -20.47 -26.59 -24.77
CA LEU A 798 -20.04 -25.24 -25.14
C LEU A 798 -18.52 -25.18 -25.06
N GLN A 799 -17.91 -24.67 -26.14
CA GLN A 799 -16.62 -23.99 -26.10
C GLN A 799 -16.69 -22.76 -25.19
#